data_AF-A0A4Y3KD03-F1
#
_entry.id   AF-A0A4Y3KD03-F1
#
_cell.length_a   1.000
_cell.length_b   1.000
_cell.length_c   1.000
_cell.angle_alpha   90.00
_cell.angle_beta   90.00
_cell.angle_gamma   90.00
#
_symmetry.space_group_name_H-M   'P 1'
#
loop_
_entity.id
_entity.type
_entity.pdbx_description
1 polymer ?
#
loop_
_entity_poly.entity_id
_entity_poly.type
_entity_poly.pdbx_seq_one_letter_code
_entity_poly.pdbx_strand_id
1 'polypeptide(L)'
;MSVHDERVTVTVDGREVEVDAGTTILRALAAEGIAIPSLCHDVRLERSNASCGLCVVEVGEGAPRDVKACLTPLTAGMVVTTRSPRLEAYRKVRLEQLLTDHNADCVAPCVQTCPAGVDVQTYLQHVADGNYEAAVRVIKDRNPFPSVCGRVCPHLCESACRRNLVDEPVAINYVKRFATDWDMARETPWVPRTAPATGKRIAVVGAGPSGLSAAYYSALAGHAVTVFEKQDHAGGMMRYGIPEYRLPKSTLEHEIDIIRALGVRVVTGKALGTHLSLEDLRRDFDAVYLAIGSWRATPLRIDGENLDGVWLGIQYLERVAKGDEIPLGRTVVVGGGNTAIDCARTALRSGASRVQLVYRRTRQEMPAEPFEVEEAVAEGVEMLYLTAPARITVGADGTKRLVCLRMELGEADRTGRRRPVPVEGSELEIEADTIIGAIGQSTDTAFLYYEMPVHISSWVRGRPAHGAEEAAYADLPVRLNQWGDVEVDGRTMQSSEDKIFAGGDCVTGPATVIQAVAAGRRAAAAMSDFVLRGYVRPSHEDYSCSRGTLEDLPRHELEDVVRVPRATMPSLPVEERLAGFAEVETGLTEQQARTEAARCLSCGCAKQDCCQLRDEATAHGVVFELPLHVRPYEPVVADHPFIVRDNNKCIACGRCVTACAEIEGPGVLAFQYHEGRLVVGTHNGLPLSQTDCVSCGQCVRACPCGALDYVRERGDVFTAINDPHTVVVGFVAPAVRSVIAAEYGIEPAAASPFIAGLMRQVGFDKVFDFSFAADLTILEETTEFLERVATGGVLPQFTSCCPGWVNLVERRYPELIDHLSSCKSPQQMMGTTVKHHFAAQAGITLDDLYVVSVVPCIAKKDEAARPEHTTDGVRDVDAVLTTTELLEMVQMLRLEAADVEPGEFDEPYARVSGAGVLFGASGGVAEATLRMAVEQLTGEPLVDNLDFTELRGTDGFKEAHVTAGGVDVRVAVVSGLGNAEPLIRRVIAGEDVGYDLVEIMACPGGCVSGAGHPVPTCAAETPGRQQVLVDIDQLSPIRKSQENPDVLRLYDEFYGAPASPLAHELLHTTYAPFRA
;
A
#
# COMPACT_ATOMS: atom_id res chain seq x y z
N MET A 1 -2.16 -24.58 -38.68
CA MET A 1 -1.66 -23.84 -39.87
C MET A 1 -2.26 -22.45 -39.84
N SER A 2 -1.44 -21.42 -39.57
CA SER A 2 -1.88 -20.05 -39.23
C SER A 2 -2.09 -19.16 -40.46
N VAL A 3 -2.99 -18.19 -40.34
CA VAL A 3 -3.45 -17.24 -41.38
C VAL A 3 -2.73 -15.89 -41.26
N HIS A 4 -1.49 -15.83 -40.75
CA HIS A 4 -0.88 -14.58 -40.27
C HIS A 4 0.44 -14.14 -40.93
N ASP A 5 0.86 -14.71 -42.06
CA ASP A 5 2.20 -14.42 -42.61
C ASP A 5 2.29 -13.20 -43.54
N GLU A 6 1.23 -12.39 -43.68
CA GLU A 6 1.26 -11.17 -44.49
C GLU A 6 1.45 -9.94 -43.60
N ARG A 7 2.66 -9.35 -43.61
CA ARG A 7 2.93 -8.06 -42.95
C ARG A 7 2.61 -6.91 -43.88
N VAL A 8 2.05 -5.83 -43.32
CA VAL A 8 1.71 -4.60 -44.04
C VAL A 8 2.44 -3.40 -43.44
N THR A 9 2.92 -2.50 -44.29
CA THR A 9 3.56 -1.25 -43.86
C THR A 9 2.51 -0.17 -43.66
N VAL A 10 2.59 0.53 -42.54
CA VAL A 10 1.71 1.65 -42.16
C VAL A 10 2.50 2.78 -41.51
N THR A 11 1.94 3.99 -41.53
CA THR A 11 2.58 5.16 -40.94
C THR A 11 1.90 5.52 -39.62
N VAL A 12 2.63 5.50 -38.51
CA VAL A 12 2.14 5.80 -37.17
C VAL A 12 2.89 6.98 -36.60
N ASP A 13 2.20 8.08 -36.30
CA ASP A 13 2.80 9.33 -35.79
C ASP A 13 4.02 9.81 -36.63
N GLY A 14 3.94 9.62 -37.95
CA GLY A 14 4.99 9.99 -38.90
C GLY A 14 6.14 8.99 -39.06
N ARG A 15 6.05 7.79 -38.45
CA ARG A 15 7.02 6.70 -38.57
C ARG A 15 6.43 5.50 -39.30
N GLU A 16 7.18 4.90 -40.21
CA GLU A 16 6.78 3.63 -40.83
C GLU A 16 6.96 2.48 -39.85
N VAL A 17 5.94 1.63 -39.76
CA VAL A 17 5.88 0.45 -38.90
C VAL A 17 5.34 -0.70 -39.74
N GLU A 18 5.96 -1.86 -39.67
CA GLU A 18 5.44 -3.09 -40.27
C GLU A 18 4.61 -3.83 -39.22
N VAL A 19 3.45 -4.35 -39.59
CA VAL A 19 2.53 -5.03 -38.65
C VAL A 19 1.81 -6.18 -39.33
N ASP A 20 1.31 -7.14 -38.57
CA ASP A 20 0.56 -8.27 -39.12
C ASP A 20 -0.78 -7.82 -39.69
N ALA A 21 -1.06 -8.17 -40.95
CA ALA A 21 -2.30 -7.81 -41.63
C ALA A 21 -3.54 -8.34 -40.90
N GLY A 22 -4.62 -7.57 -40.94
CA GLY A 22 -5.92 -7.99 -40.40
C GLY A 22 -6.05 -7.95 -38.87
N THR A 23 -4.95 -7.70 -38.15
CA THR A 23 -5.01 -7.40 -36.71
C THR A 23 -5.59 -6.01 -36.45
N THR A 24 -6.27 -5.81 -35.33
CA THR A 24 -6.81 -4.48 -34.98
C THR A 24 -5.68 -3.50 -34.69
N ILE A 25 -5.87 -2.20 -34.99
CA ILE A 25 -4.87 -1.15 -34.72
C ILE A 25 -4.31 -1.24 -33.30
N LEU A 26 -5.17 -1.43 -32.29
CA LEU A 26 -4.75 -1.51 -30.89
C LEU A 26 -3.73 -2.63 -30.65
N ARG A 27 -4.04 -3.86 -31.10
CA ARG A 27 -3.17 -5.04 -30.92
C ARG A 27 -1.90 -4.95 -31.75
N ALA A 28 -2.03 -4.54 -33.01
CA ALA A 28 -0.89 -4.39 -33.92
C ALA A 28 0.16 -3.42 -33.38
N LEU A 29 -0.30 -2.25 -32.92
CA LEU A 29 0.59 -1.21 -32.41
C LEU A 29 1.13 -1.56 -31.02
N ALA A 30 0.35 -2.24 -30.17
CA ALA A 30 0.84 -2.73 -28.89
C ALA A 30 2.00 -3.74 -29.04
N ALA A 31 1.96 -4.62 -30.05
CA ALA A 31 3.04 -5.56 -30.35
C ALA A 31 4.37 -4.86 -30.75
N GLU A 32 4.26 -3.68 -31.36
CA GLU A 32 5.39 -2.83 -31.76
C GLU A 32 5.79 -1.82 -30.66
N GLY A 33 5.26 -1.98 -29.43
CA GLY A 33 5.57 -1.12 -28.29
C GLY A 33 4.91 0.27 -28.33
N ILE A 34 3.94 0.49 -29.22
CA ILE A 34 3.19 1.74 -29.33
C ILE A 34 1.89 1.61 -28.53
N ALA A 35 1.90 2.20 -27.33
CA ALA A 35 0.76 2.14 -26.41
C ALA A 35 -0.39 3.06 -26.84
N ILE A 36 -1.59 2.49 -26.93
CA ILE A 36 -2.85 3.21 -27.09
C ILE A 36 -3.70 2.97 -25.82
N PRO A 37 -4.13 4.02 -25.11
CA PRO A 37 -4.93 3.91 -23.87
C PRO A 37 -6.19 3.06 -24.05
N SER A 38 -6.44 2.12 -23.12
CA SER A 38 -7.69 1.36 -23.09
C SER A 38 -7.95 0.74 -21.71
N LEU A 39 -9.22 0.79 -21.26
CA LEU A 39 -9.65 0.18 -19.99
C LEU A 39 -10.59 -1.02 -20.18
N CYS A 40 -11.18 -1.18 -21.36
CA CYS A 40 -12.15 -2.24 -21.67
C CYS A 40 -11.59 -3.35 -22.57
N HIS A 41 -10.29 -3.36 -22.84
CA HIS A 41 -9.61 -4.45 -23.55
C HIS A 41 -8.80 -5.26 -22.54
N ASP A 42 -8.91 -6.58 -22.61
CA ASP A 42 -8.03 -7.51 -21.91
C ASP A 42 -7.09 -8.11 -22.95
N VAL A 43 -5.78 -8.11 -22.69
CA VAL A 43 -4.77 -8.53 -23.67
C VAL A 43 -4.93 -9.98 -24.14
N ARG A 44 -5.61 -10.81 -23.34
CA ARG A 44 -5.88 -12.22 -23.65
C ARG A 44 -7.04 -12.41 -24.63
N LEU A 45 -7.80 -11.36 -24.90
CA LEU A 45 -8.96 -11.41 -25.79
C LEU A 45 -8.64 -10.81 -27.16
N GLU A 46 -9.15 -11.46 -28.21
CA GLU A 46 -8.95 -11.00 -29.58
C GLU A 46 -9.64 -9.66 -29.87
N ARG A 47 -10.78 -9.43 -29.21
CA ARG A 47 -11.64 -8.26 -29.43
C ARG A 47 -11.93 -7.56 -28.11
N SER A 48 -12.09 -6.25 -28.20
CA SER A 48 -12.64 -5.45 -27.10
C SER A 48 -14.13 -5.22 -27.32
N ASN A 49 -14.88 -5.06 -26.22
CA ASN A 49 -16.25 -4.55 -26.28
C ASN A 49 -16.33 -3.05 -26.63
N ALA A 50 -15.20 -2.35 -26.73
CA ALA A 50 -15.05 -0.98 -27.20
C ALA A 50 -15.85 0.08 -26.40
N SER A 51 -16.25 -0.23 -25.17
CA SER A 51 -17.09 0.63 -24.31
C SER A 51 -16.36 1.85 -23.77
N CYS A 52 -15.07 1.74 -23.41
CA CYS A 52 -14.35 2.83 -22.74
C CYS A 52 -14.07 4.02 -23.67
N GLY A 53 -13.87 3.79 -24.97
CA GLY A 53 -13.60 4.86 -25.94
C GLY A 53 -12.19 5.48 -25.91
N LEU A 54 -11.32 5.14 -24.96
CA LEU A 54 -9.98 5.75 -24.85
C LEU A 54 -9.06 5.44 -26.05
N CYS A 55 -9.28 4.30 -26.70
CA CYS A 55 -8.50 3.83 -27.84
C CYS A 55 -8.80 4.55 -29.16
N VAL A 56 -9.52 5.68 -29.13
CA VAL A 56 -9.78 6.47 -30.34
C VAL A 56 -8.46 7.01 -30.89
N VAL A 57 -8.30 6.87 -32.20
CA VAL A 57 -7.16 7.35 -32.99
C VAL A 57 -7.65 8.00 -34.28
N GLU A 58 -6.80 8.82 -34.87
CA GLU A 58 -7.03 9.50 -36.13
C GLU A 58 -6.47 8.66 -37.29
N VAL A 59 -7.25 8.43 -38.35
CA VAL A 59 -6.81 7.68 -39.53
C VAL A 59 -6.99 8.48 -40.82
N GLY A 60 -5.93 8.62 -41.61
CA GLY A 60 -5.90 9.29 -42.92
C GLY A 60 -5.06 10.59 -42.95
N GLU A 61 -4.72 11.05 -44.15
CA GLU A 61 -3.98 12.31 -44.36
C GLU A 61 -4.93 13.48 -44.65
N GLY A 62 -4.64 14.66 -44.07
CA GLY A 62 -5.36 15.92 -44.32
C GLY A 62 -6.71 16.05 -43.58
N ALA A 63 -7.65 15.14 -43.82
CA ALA A 63 -8.96 15.09 -43.16
C ALA A 63 -9.15 13.74 -42.45
N PRO A 64 -8.49 13.51 -41.31
CA PRO A 64 -8.50 12.22 -40.64
C PRO A 64 -9.89 11.89 -40.09
N ARG A 65 -10.24 10.60 -40.11
CA ARG A 65 -11.44 10.07 -39.43
C ARG A 65 -11.08 9.53 -38.05
N ASP A 66 -11.99 9.70 -37.09
CA ASP A 66 -11.86 9.08 -35.77
C ASP A 66 -12.36 7.64 -35.82
N VAL A 67 -11.51 6.71 -35.40
CA VAL A 67 -11.86 5.30 -35.31
C VAL A 67 -11.43 4.73 -33.95
N LYS A 68 -12.13 3.68 -33.50
CA LYS A 68 -11.70 2.93 -32.32
C LYS A 68 -10.62 1.94 -32.73
N ALA A 69 -9.40 2.10 -32.22
CA ALA A 69 -8.28 1.24 -32.56
C ALA A 69 -8.54 -0.24 -32.23
N CYS A 70 -9.34 -0.52 -31.19
CA CYS A 70 -9.66 -1.88 -30.75
C CYS A 70 -10.65 -2.65 -31.65
N LEU A 71 -11.30 -1.98 -32.61
CA LEU A 71 -12.25 -2.61 -33.55
C LEU A 71 -11.83 -2.46 -35.01
N THR A 72 -10.82 -1.65 -35.30
CA THR A 72 -10.46 -1.30 -36.68
C THR A 72 -9.27 -2.14 -37.13
N PRO A 73 -9.41 -3.05 -38.11
CA PRO A 73 -8.29 -3.77 -38.68
C PRO A 73 -7.31 -2.83 -39.38
N LEU A 74 -6.04 -3.16 -39.29
CA LEU A 74 -4.97 -2.43 -39.94
C LEU A 74 -4.85 -2.89 -41.41
N THR A 75 -4.74 -1.94 -42.34
CA THR A 75 -4.59 -2.20 -43.78
C THR A 75 -3.35 -1.50 -44.31
N ALA A 76 -2.72 -2.06 -45.36
CA ALA A 76 -1.53 -1.47 -45.98
C ALA A 76 -1.72 0.00 -46.37
N GLY A 77 -0.70 0.82 -46.09
CA GLY A 77 -0.71 2.26 -46.39
C GLY A 77 -1.60 3.11 -45.47
N MET A 78 -2.17 2.54 -44.40
CA MET A 78 -2.92 3.32 -43.42
C MET A 78 -1.99 4.32 -42.70
N VAL A 79 -2.44 5.56 -42.56
CA VAL A 79 -1.76 6.59 -41.75
C VAL A 79 -2.55 6.77 -40.47
N VAL A 80 -1.94 6.47 -39.33
CA VAL A 80 -2.53 6.50 -37.99
C VAL A 80 -1.83 7.57 -37.16
N THR A 81 -2.59 8.45 -36.54
CA THR A 81 -2.10 9.36 -35.51
C THR A 81 -2.68 8.94 -34.17
N THR A 82 -1.80 8.57 -33.24
CA THR A 82 -2.19 8.06 -31.91
C THR A 82 -2.17 9.17 -30.85
N ARG A 83 -1.44 10.26 -31.13
CA ARG A 83 -1.27 11.41 -30.23
C ARG A 83 -1.43 12.73 -31.00
N SER A 84 -2.39 13.53 -30.58
CA SER A 84 -2.58 14.92 -31.02
C SER A 84 -3.25 15.71 -29.90
N PRO A 85 -3.11 17.06 -29.85
CA PRO A 85 -3.81 17.87 -28.84
C PRO A 85 -5.33 17.63 -28.81
N ARG A 86 -5.92 17.28 -29.97
CA ARG A 86 -7.34 16.94 -30.09
C ARG A 86 -7.66 15.60 -29.44
N LEU A 87 -6.85 14.57 -29.68
CA LEU A 87 -7.01 13.25 -29.06
C LEU A 87 -6.81 13.31 -27.53
N GLU A 88 -5.83 14.09 -27.05
CA GLU A 88 -5.61 14.31 -25.62
C GLU A 88 -6.82 14.98 -24.96
N ALA A 89 -7.37 16.03 -25.58
CA ALA A 89 -8.59 16.67 -25.10
C ALA A 89 -9.80 15.72 -25.10
N TYR A 90 -9.96 14.89 -26.15
CA TYR A 90 -11.01 13.87 -26.21
C TYR A 90 -10.88 12.84 -25.10
N ARG A 91 -9.67 12.30 -24.87
CA ARG A 91 -9.42 11.28 -23.84
C ARG A 91 -9.66 11.83 -22.44
N LYS A 92 -9.23 13.06 -22.16
CA LYS A 92 -9.53 13.75 -20.90
C LYS A 92 -11.04 13.82 -20.64
N VAL A 93 -11.81 14.34 -21.58
CA VAL A 93 -13.28 14.42 -21.46
C VAL A 93 -13.91 13.03 -21.33
N ARG A 94 -13.38 12.03 -22.05
CA ARG A 94 -13.89 10.66 -21.96
C ARG A 94 -13.61 10.02 -20.60
N LEU A 95 -12.45 10.27 -20.00
CA LEU A 95 -12.13 9.82 -18.64
C LEU A 95 -13.03 10.49 -17.61
N GLU A 96 -13.23 11.81 -17.72
CA GLU A 96 -14.19 12.56 -16.88
C GLU A 96 -15.59 11.91 -16.94
N GLN A 97 -16.07 11.53 -18.14
CA GLN A 97 -17.33 10.82 -18.31
C GLN A 97 -17.37 9.43 -17.66
N LEU A 98 -16.27 8.66 -17.73
CA LEU A 98 -16.18 7.34 -17.09
C LEU A 98 -16.16 7.46 -15.56
N LEU A 99 -15.66 8.58 -15.04
CA LEU A 99 -15.53 8.86 -13.61
C LEU A 99 -16.77 9.53 -13.00
N THR A 100 -17.72 9.99 -13.81
CA THR A 100 -18.95 10.68 -13.39
C THR A 100 -19.70 9.96 -12.26
N ASP A 101 -19.87 8.63 -12.37
CA ASP A 101 -20.57 7.81 -11.37
C ASP A 101 -19.64 6.97 -10.50
N HIS A 102 -18.32 7.22 -10.58
CA HIS A 102 -17.34 6.59 -9.70
C HIS A 102 -17.47 7.22 -8.31
N ASN A 103 -18.03 6.46 -7.37
CA ASN A 103 -18.38 6.90 -6.02
C ASN A 103 -17.49 6.23 -4.96
N ALA A 104 -16.18 6.45 -5.04
CA ALA A 104 -15.21 5.86 -4.12
C ALA A 104 -14.16 6.88 -3.65
N ASP A 105 -13.56 6.63 -2.48
CA ASP A 105 -12.35 7.32 -2.05
C ASP A 105 -11.15 6.53 -2.63
N CYS A 106 -10.47 7.09 -3.65
CA CYS A 106 -9.28 6.42 -4.21
C CYS A 106 -8.18 6.33 -3.15
N VAL A 107 -7.88 7.46 -2.51
CA VAL A 107 -6.98 7.58 -1.37
C VAL A 107 -7.82 7.87 -0.13
N ALA A 108 -7.54 7.19 0.98
CA ALA A 108 -8.30 7.37 2.22
C ALA A 108 -8.22 8.83 2.73
N PRO A 109 -9.32 9.42 3.25
CA PRO A 109 -9.32 10.80 3.76
C PRO A 109 -8.29 11.07 4.86
N CYS A 110 -8.00 10.08 5.70
CA CYS A 110 -6.97 10.18 6.75
C CYS A 110 -5.55 10.33 6.18
N VAL A 111 -5.28 9.76 5.00
CA VAL A 111 -4.02 9.90 4.26
C VAL A 111 -3.97 11.25 3.57
N GLN A 112 -5.04 11.65 2.88
CA GLN A 112 -5.14 12.95 2.19
C GLN A 112 -5.00 14.14 3.16
N THR A 113 -5.56 14.01 4.37
CA THR A 113 -5.52 15.07 5.38
C THR A 113 -4.19 15.10 6.15
N CYS A 114 -3.42 14.00 6.13
CA CYS A 114 -2.09 13.96 6.72
C CYS A 114 -1.13 14.82 5.88
N PRO A 115 -0.50 15.88 6.42
CA PRO A 115 0.39 16.73 5.62
C PRO A 115 1.58 15.97 5.02
N ALA A 116 2.06 14.95 5.72
CA ALA A 116 3.13 14.09 5.23
C ALA A 116 2.66 12.98 4.28
N GLY A 117 1.34 12.75 4.16
CA GLY A 117 0.76 11.69 3.34
C GLY A 117 1.14 10.29 3.83
N VAL A 118 1.18 10.08 5.16
CA VAL A 118 1.45 8.77 5.76
C VAL A 118 0.31 7.82 5.41
N ASP A 119 0.65 6.59 5.00
CA ASP A 119 -0.34 5.57 4.64
C ASP A 119 -0.98 4.94 5.89
N VAL A 120 -1.98 5.64 6.42
CA VAL A 120 -2.70 5.28 7.65
C VAL A 120 -3.36 3.92 7.57
N GLN A 121 -4.03 3.62 6.46
CA GLN A 121 -4.82 2.39 6.34
C GLN A 121 -3.90 1.16 6.40
N THR A 122 -2.77 1.20 5.70
CA THR A 122 -1.83 0.08 5.64
C THR A 122 -1.15 -0.18 6.98
N TYR A 123 -0.64 0.84 7.69
CA TYR A 123 -0.01 0.55 8.98
C TYR A 123 -1.01 0.17 10.07
N LEU A 124 -2.25 0.65 10.03
CA LEU A 124 -3.29 0.19 10.96
C LEU A 124 -3.58 -1.30 10.72
N GLN A 125 -3.69 -1.73 9.46
CA GLN A 125 -3.86 -3.14 9.14
C GLN A 125 -2.70 -3.97 9.70
N HIS A 126 -1.46 -3.52 9.50
CA HIS A 126 -0.30 -4.17 10.08
C HIS A 126 -0.35 -4.29 11.61
N VAL A 127 -0.75 -3.23 12.33
CA VAL A 127 -0.87 -3.32 13.78
C VAL A 127 -1.99 -4.28 14.19
N ALA A 128 -3.14 -4.28 13.50
CA ALA A 128 -4.21 -5.24 13.78
C ALA A 128 -3.72 -6.70 13.65
N ASP A 129 -2.96 -6.96 12.59
CA ASP A 129 -2.40 -8.28 12.23
C ASP A 129 -1.15 -8.66 13.06
N GLY A 130 -0.67 -7.80 13.97
CA GLY A 130 0.53 -8.05 14.79
C GLY A 130 1.88 -7.75 14.10
N ASN A 131 1.88 -7.23 12.88
CA ASN A 131 3.06 -6.91 12.07
C ASN A 131 3.70 -5.56 12.43
N TYR A 132 4.15 -5.38 13.67
CA TYR A 132 4.58 -4.06 14.16
C TYR A 132 5.79 -3.47 13.41
N GLU A 133 6.78 -4.30 13.04
CA GLU A 133 7.92 -3.82 12.26
C GLU A 133 7.48 -3.29 10.89
N ALA A 134 6.60 -4.02 10.20
CA ALA A 134 6.07 -3.59 8.90
C ALA A 134 5.25 -2.30 9.02
N ALA A 135 4.44 -2.16 10.08
CA ALA A 135 3.75 -0.91 10.38
C ALA A 135 4.75 0.26 10.52
N VAL A 136 5.86 0.04 11.22
CA VAL A 136 6.91 1.04 11.42
C VAL A 136 7.61 1.41 10.11
N ARG A 137 7.87 0.43 9.22
CA ARG A 137 8.40 0.67 7.86
C ARG A 137 7.47 1.62 7.09
N VAL A 138 6.18 1.29 7.03
CA VAL A 138 5.15 2.11 6.34
C VAL A 138 5.06 3.52 6.92
N ILE A 139 5.16 3.67 8.25
CA ILE A 139 5.16 4.99 8.88
C ILE A 139 6.44 5.78 8.51
N LYS A 140 7.61 5.15 8.60
CA LYS A 140 8.93 5.78 8.36
C LYS A 140 9.20 6.11 6.88
N ASP A 141 8.45 5.53 5.94
CA ASP A 141 8.45 5.92 4.52
C ASP A 141 8.12 7.42 4.34
N ARG A 142 7.20 7.94 5.17
CA ARG A 142 6.67 9.31 5.05
C ARG A 142 6.94 10.18 6.27
N ASN A 143 7.42 9.61 7.36
CA ASN A 143 7.70 10.34 8.59
C ASN A 143 8.96 9.81 9.32
N PRO A 144 10.09 10.55 9.32
CA PRO A 144 11.30 10.16 10.05
C PRO A 144 11.23 10.41 11.56
N PHE A 145 10.16 11.07 12.03
CA PHE A 145 9.91 11.36 13.44
C PHE A 145 8.60 10.76 13.95
N PRO A 146 8.37 9.44 13.77
CA PRO A 146 7.08 8.85 14.05
C PRO A 146 6.73 8.80 15.54
N SER A 147 7.72 8.59 16.42
CA SER A 147 7.57 8.58 17.87
C SER A 147 7.34 10.00 18.42
N VAL A 148 8.07 11.00 17.92
CA VAL A 148 7.76 12.42 18.21
C VAL A 148 6.35 12.76 17.76
N CYS A 149 5.97 12.41 16.52
CA CYS A 149 4.63 12.68 16.01
C CYS A 149 3.54 11.89 16.76
N GLY A 150 3.88 10.77 17.41
CA GLY A 150 2.99 10.04 18.32
C GLY A 150 2.69 10.78 19.63
N ARG A 151 3.40 11.87 19.92
CA ARG A 151 3.26 12.68 21.14
C ARG A 151 2.76 14.09 20.89
N VAL A 152 3.11 14.69 19.75
CA VAL A 152 2.91 16.14 19.54
C VAL A 152 2.07 16.49 18.31
N CYS A 153 1.65 15.51 17.51
CA CYS A 153 0.82 15.76 16.33
C CYS A 153 -0.59 16.20 16.74
N PRO A 154 -1.27 17.08 15.98
CA PRO A 154 -2.66 17.47 16.24
C PRO A 154 -3.72 16.50 15.66
N HIS A 155 -3.29 15.37 15.10
CA HIS A 155 -4.17 14.28 14.63
C HIS A 155 -5.18 14.69 13.55
N LEU A 156 -4.78 15.50 12.57
CA LEU A 156 -5.65 15.90 11.45
C LEU A 156 -6.24 14.70 10.68
N CYS A 157 -5.58 13.55 10.70
CA CYS A 157 -6.10 12.31 10.13
C CYS A 157 -7.37 11.79 10.83
N GLU A 158 -7.54 12.05 12.13
CA GLU A 158 -8.67 11.60 12.94
C GLU A 158 -9.92 12.46 12.69
N SER A 159 -9.74 13.75 12.36
CA SER A 159 -10.86 14.66 12.07
C SER A 159 -11.57 14.34 10.75
N ALA A 160 -10.87 13.75 9.79
CA ALA A 160 -11.42 13.28 8.52
C ALA A 160 -11.80 11.79 8.52
N CYS A 161 -11.61 11.07 9.64
CA CYS A 161 -11.87 9.64 9.73
C CYS A 161 -13.37 9.35 9.49
N ARG A 162 -13.69 8.46 8.55
CA ARG A 162 -15.08 8.09 8.22
C ARG A 162 -15.83 7.45 9.39
N ARG A 163 -15.12 6.89 10.36
CA ARG A 163 -15.71 6.27 11.55
C ARG A 163 -16.43 7.24 12.49
N ASN A 164 -16.17 8.55 12.37
CA ASN A 164 -16.97 9.62 13.02
C ASN A 164 -18.47 9.55 12.68
N LEU A 165 -18.86 8.85 11.61
CA LEU A 165 -20.25 8.66 11.22
C LEU A 165 -20.93 7.50 11.97
N VAL A 166 -20.16 6.60 12.57
CA VAL A 166 -20.60 5.39 13.27
C VAL A 166 -20.56 5.59 14.79
N ASP A 167 -19.35 5.86 15.31
CA ASP A 167 -19.08 6.11 16.72
C ASP A 167 -18.03 7.23 16.89
N GLU A 168 -16.80 6.88 17.29
CA GLU A 168 -15.67 7.78 17.49
C GLU A 168 -14.55 7.43 16.50
N PRO A 169 -13.73 8.40 16.08
CA PRO A 169 -12.66 8.14 15.11
C PRO A 169 -11.71 7.07 15.66
N VAL A 170 -11.03 6.38 14.74
CA VAL A 170 -9.90 5.55 15.11
C VAL A 170 -8.85 6.44 15.76
N ALA A 171 -8.28 6.01 16.88
CA ALA A 171 -7.17 6.66 17.57
C ALA A 171 -5.85 6.38 16.83
N ILE A 172 -5.82 6.83 15.57
CA ILE A 172 -4.76 6.66 14.59
C ILE A 172 -3.40 7.02 15.20
N ASN A 173 -3.33 8.15 15.92
CA ASN A 173 -2.09 8.58 16.50
C ASN A 173 -1.60 7.67 17.62
N TYR A 174 -2.50 7.19 18.48
CA TYR A 174 -2.15 6.33 19.60
C TYR A 174 -1.64 4.97 19.13
N VAL A 175 -2.24 4.43 18.06
CA VAL A 175 -1.77 3.21 17.40
C VAL A 175 -0.37 3.41 16.80
N LYS A 176 -0.14 4.53 16.10
CA LYS A 176 1.19 4.89 15.59
C LYS A 176 2.22 5.00 16.71
N ARG A 177 1.88 5.65 17.83
CA ARG A 177 2.75 5.76 18.99
C ARG A 177 3.11 4.39 19.55
N PHE A 178 2.12 3.51 19.73
CA PHE A 178 2.37 2.13 20.18
C PHE A 178 3.38 1.42 19.27
N ALA A 179 3.16 1.42 17.95
CA ALA A 179 4.06 0.74 17.01
C ALA A 179 5.48 1.30 17.05
N THR A 180 5.65 2.61 17.22
CA THR A 180 6.97 3.25 17.23
C THR A 180 7.68 3.11 18.57
N ASP A 181 6.94 3.16 19.68
CA ASP A 181 7.48 2.89 21.01
C ASP A 181 7.90 1.41 21.11
N TRP A 182 7.14 0.49 20.49
CA TRP A 182 7.54 -0.91 20.33
C TRP A 182 8.86 -1.05 19.57
N ASP A 183 9.03 -0.39 18.43
CA ASP A 183 10.28 -0.45 17.65
C ASP A 183 11.48 0.11 18.41
N MET A 184 11.29 1.23 19.12
CA MET A 184 12.32 1.85 19.95
C MET A 184 12.76 0.99 21.13
N ALA A 185 11.87 0.14 21.67
CA ALA A 185 12.17 -0.74 22.79
C ALA A 185 12.99 -1.98 22.38
N ARG A 186 13.12 -2.26 21.09
CA ARG A 186 13.89 -3.40 20.56
C ARG A 186 15.38 -3.17 20.73
N GLU A 187 16.14 -4.27 20.79
CA GLU A 187 17.61 -4.22 20.79
C GLU A 187 18.16 -3.56 19.51
N THR A 188 17.52 -3.84 18.38
CA THR A 188 17.84 -3.27 17.07
C THR A 188 16.57 -2.68 16.43
N PRO A 189 16.27 -1.39 16.70
CA PRO A 189 15.19 -0.68 16.03
C PRO A 189 15.40 -0.67 14.52
N TRP A 190 14.32 -0.65 13.77
CA TRP A 190 14.41 -0.68 12.32
C TRP A 190 14.99 0.64 11.76
N VAL A 191 15.97 0.52 10.87
CA VAL A 191 16.61 1.62 10.16
C VAL A 191 16.49 1.38 8.65
N PRO A 192 16.05 2.38 7.86
CA PRO A 192 15.93 2.24 6.41
C PRO A 192 17.29 2.08 5.72
N ARG A 193 17.30 1.47 4.54
CA ARG A 193 18.49 1.35 3.69
C ARG A 193 18.70 2.58 2.83
N THR A 194 19.97 2.94 2.63
CA THR A 194 20.38 4.01 1.71
C THR A 194 20.65 3.45 0.32
N ALA A 195 20.22 4.15 -0.72
CA ALA A 195 20.60 3.89 -2.09
C ALA A 195 22.12 4.01 -2.29
N PRO A 196 22.68 3.42 -3.37
CA PRO A 196 24.09 3.57 -3.71
C PRO A 196 24.54 5.04 -3.78
N ALA A 197 25.79 5.31 -3.38
CA ALA A 197 26.31 6.66 -3.32
C ALA A 197 26.27 7.35 -4.69
N THR A 198 25.60 8.50 -4.75
CA THR A 198 25.47 9.34 -5.95
C THR A 198 26.68 10.23 -6.20
N GLY A 199 27.58 10.37 -5.21
CA GLY A 199 28.70 11.31 -5.22
C GLY A 199 28.30 12.79 -5.06
N LYS A 200 27.00 13.09 -4.88
CA LYS A 200 26.48 14.46 -4.71
C LYS A 200 26.49 14.87 -3.24
N ARG A 201 26.72 16.16 -2.98
CA ARG A 201 26.81 16.75 -1.64
C ARG A 201 25.71 17.78 -1.41
N ILE A 202 24.94 17.61 -0.33
CA ILE A 202 23.83 18.50 0.04
C ILE A 202 24.13 19.14 1.41
N ALA A 203 24.01 20.46 1.49
CA ALA A 203 24.04 21.19 2.75
C ALA A 203 22.62 21.46 3.24
N VAL A 204 22.36 21.23 4.52
CA VAL A 204 21.11 21.60 5.17
C VAL A 204 21.42 22.58 6.30
N VAL A 205 20.73 23.72 6.35
CA VAL A 205 20.91 24.72 7.38
C VAL A 205 19.70 24.74 8.31
N GLY A 206 19.92 24.32 9.56
CA GLY A 206 18.90 24.09 10.58
C GLY A 206 18.61 22.60 10.78
N ALA A 207 18.76 22.12 12.01
CA ALA A 207 18.46 20.75 12.42
C ALA A 207 17.10 20.64 13.14
N GLY A 208 16.11 21.40 12.69
CA GLY A 208 14.71 21.23 13.09
C GLY A 208 14.02 20.07 12.32
N PRO A 209 12.72 19.84 12.54
CA PRO A 209 12.00 18.73 11.90
C PRO A 209 12.10 18.76 10.37
N SER A 210 12.00 19.95 9.76
CA SER A 210 12.10 20.08 8.30
C SER A 210 13.49 19.77 7.76
N GLY A 211 14.53 20.34 8.37
CA GLY A 211 15.91 20.14 7.93
C GLY A 211 16.39 18.69 8.14
N LEU A 212 16.10 18.11 9.30
CA LEU A 212 16.43 16.71 9.56
C LEU A 212 15.64 15.74 8.66
N SER A 213 14.38 16.06 8.34
CA SER A 213 13.62 15.26 7.36
C SER A 213 14.23 15.34 5.97
N ALA A 214 14.62 16.55 5.51
CA ALA A 214 15.31 16.69 4.24
C ALA A 214 16.63 15.90 4.23
N ALA A 215 17.38 15.94 5.34
CA ALA A 215 18.61 15.19 5.48
C ALA A 215 18.40 13.66 5.45
N TYR A 216 17.38 13.16 6.15
CA TYR A 216 16.97 11.76 6.13
C TYR A 216 16.69 11.30 4.69
N TYR A 217 15.77 11.95 3.98
CA TYR A 217 15.40 11.53 2.62
C TYR A 217 16.51 11.72 1.59
N SER A 218 17.34 12.76 1.73
CA SER A 218 18.51 12.94 0.86
C SER A 218 19.59 11.88 1.10
N ALA A 219 19.79 11.43 2.35
CA ALA A 219 20.69 10.33 2.66
C ALA A 219 20.15 8.99 2.11
N LEU A 220 18.85 8.74 2.23
CA LEU A 220 18.20 7.58 1.61
C LEU A 220 18.38 7.54 0.09
N ALA A 221 18.37 8.70 -0.57
CA ALA A 221 18.67 8.82 -2.00
C ALA A 221 20.17 8.67 -2.36
N GLY A 222 21.04 8.35 -1.39
CA GLY A 222 22.47 8.12 -1.61
C GLY A 222 23.30 9.40 -1.74
N HIS A 223 22.79 10.54 -1.27
CA HIS A 223 23.55 11.80 -1.24
C HIS A 223 24.35 11.96 0.06
N ALA A 224 25.53 12.56 0.00
CA ALA A 224 26.28 12.93 1.19
C ALA A 224 25.72 14.22 1.79
N VAL A 225 25.15 14.14 2.99
CA VAL A 225 24.45 15.27 3.63
C VAL A 225 25.23 15.82 4.82
N THR A 226 25.36 17.15 4.89
CA THR A 226 25.85 17.86 6.08
C THR A 226 24.79 18.84 6.58
N VAL A 227 24.37 18.67 7.83
CA VAL A 227 23.43 19.55 8.52
C VAL A 227 24.21 20.51 9.42
N PHE A 228 23.97 21.80 9.28
CA PHE A 228 24.54 22.85 10.13
C PHE A 228 23.49 23.37 11.11
N GLU A 229 23.77 23.29 12.40
CA GLU A 229 22.87 23.69 13.48
C GLU A 229 23.50 24.82 14.31
N LYS A 230 22.71 25.84 14.63
CA LYS A 230 23.13 27.00 15.44
C LYS A 230 23.26 26.63 16.92
N GLN A 231 22.34 25.82 17.44
CA GLN A 231 22.28 25.41 18.84
C GLN A 231 23.28 24.29 19.14
N ASP A 232 23.44 23.94 20.42
CA ASP A 232 24.39 22.93 20.89
C ASP A 232 23.97 21.50 20.52
N HIS A 233 22.66 21.28 20.39
CA HIS A 233 22.05 19.99 20.02
C HIS A 233 21.00 20.16 18.92
N ALA A 234 20.90 19.15 18.05
CA ALA A 234 19.90 19.04 16.99
C ALA A 234 18.48 18.77 17.52
N GLY A 235 17.46 19.09 16.74
CA GLY A 235 16.05 18.88 17.07
C GLY A 235 15.19 20.15 16.96
N GLY A 236 15.81 21.33 16.84
CA GLY A 236 15.13 22.62 16.71
C GLY A 236 14.03 22.81 17.75
N MET A 237 12.87 23.34 17.34
CA MET A 237 11.74 23.57 18.25
C MET A 237 11.20 22.31 18.94
N MET A 238 11.43 21.10 18.40
CA MET A 238 11.06 19.86 19.11
C MET A 238 11.88 19.68 20.39
N ARG A 239 13.15 20.11 20.38
CA ARG A 239 14.01 20.08 21.56
C ARG A 239 13.76 21.28 22.48
N TYR A 240 13.81 22.48 21.93
CA TYR A 240 13.88 23.70 22.74
C TYR A 240 12.50 24.35 22.99
N GLY A 241 11.47 23.97 22.24
CA GLY A 241 10.13 24.56 22.33
C GLY A 241 9.06 23.65 22.94
N ILE A 242 9.23 22.32 22.87
CA ILE A 242 8.26 21.37 23.44
C ILE A 242 8.77 20.89 24.81
N PRO A 243 7.96 20.90 25.88
CA PRO A 243 8.39 20.49 27.21
C PRO A 243 8.73 19.00 27.34
N GLU A 244 9.57 18.66 28.33
CA GLU A 244 10.05 17.28 28.59
C GLU A 244 8.91 16.31 28.94
N TYR A 245 7.90 16.76 29.69
CA TYR A 245 6.74 15.93 30.09
C TYR A 245 5.87 15.48 28.90
N ARG A 246 6.02 16.14 27.74
CA ARG A 246 5.24 15.90 26.53
C ARG A 246 6.08 15.23 25.45
N LEU A 247 7.32 15.68 25.29
CA LEU A 247 8.28 15.08 24.38
C LEU A 247 9.63 14.91 25.10
N PRO A 248 9.89 13.71 25.64
CA PRO A 248 11.17 13.39 26.27
C PRO A 248 12.34 13.62 25.30
N LYS A 249 13.42 14.25 25.78
CA LYS A 249 14.58 14.54 24.92
C LYS A 249 15.32 13.29 24.50
N SER A 250 15.28 12.24 25.33
CA SER A 250 15.80 10.91 24.99
C SER A 250 15.09 10.31 23.79
N THR A 251 13.76 10.42 23.73
CA THR A 251 12.96 9.95 22.59
C THR A 251 13.33 10.67 21.31
N LEU A 252 13.46 12.00 21.36
CA LEU A 252 13.89 12.79 20.22
C LEU A 252 15.33 12.47 19.79
N GLU A 253 16.26 12.29 20.75
CA GLU A 253 17.64 11.94 20.43
C GLU A 253 17.73 10.59 19.72
N HIS A 254 16.94 9.60 20.12
CA HIS A 254 16.91 8.29 19.47
C HIS A 254 16.56 8.38 17.97
N GLU A 255 15.54 9.15 17.60
CA GLU A 255 15.18 9.36 16.19
C GLU A 255 16.25 10.16 15.43
N ILE A 256 16.91 11.11 16.08
CA ILE A 256 18.06 11.84 15.50
C ILE A 256 19.25 10.91 15.29
N ASP A 257 19.50 9.97 16.19
CA ASP A 257 20.58 8.99 16.09
C ASP A 257 20.35 8.01 14.93
N ILE A 258 19.11 7.64 14.65
CA ILE A 258 18.75 6.90 13.42
C ILE A 258 19.17 7.71 12.18
N ILE A 259 18.87 9.01 12.15
CA ILE A 259 19.27 9.89 11.02
C ILE A 259 20.81 9.96 10.90
N ARG A 260 21.54 10.03 12.01
CA ARG A 260 23.01 9.99 12.02
C ARG A 260 23.54 8.64 11.53
N ALA A 261 22.89 7.53 11.88
CA ALA A 261 23.25 6.18 11.45
C ALA A 261 23.17 5.99 9.92
N LEU A 262 22.34 6.79 9.23
CA LEU A 262 22.29 6.86 7.76
C LEU A 262 23.50 7.60 7.13
N GLY A 263 24.46 8.05 7.94
CA GLY A 263 25.65 8.77 7.48
C GLY A 263 25.47 10.29 7.39
N VAL A 264 24.36 10.85 7.91
CA VAL A 264 24.15 12.29 7.97
C VAL A 264 25.09 12.92 8.98
N ARG A 265 25.93 13.87 8.52
CA ARG A 265 26.83 14.62 9.40
C ARG A 265 26.12 15.84 9.98
N VAL A 266 25.97 15.90 11.30
CA VAL A 266 25.41 17.07 12.00
C VAL A 266 26.55 17.88 12.65
N VAL A 267 26.63 19.18 12.33
CA VAL A 267 27.63 20.11 12.85
C VAL A 267 26.92 21.21 13.64
N THR A 268 27.05 21.19 14.96
CA THR A 268 26.43 22.14 15.89
C THR A 268 27.27 23.40 16.11
N GLY A 269 26.68 24.43 16.73
CA GLY A 269 27.35 25.72 16.98
C GLY A 269 27.68 26.53 15.72
N LYS A 270 27.02 26.27 14.59
CA LYS A 270 27.25 26.95 13.30
C LYS A 270 26.01 27.71 12.84
N ALA A 271 26.00 29.00 13.13
CA ALA A 271 24.96 29.93 12.69
C ALA A 271 25.24 30.51 11.29
N LEU A 272 24.23 30.49 10.41
CA LEU A 272 24.24 31.19 9.12
C LEU A 272 24.30 32.72 9.35
N GLY A 273 25.11 33.41 8.56
CA GLY A 273 25.43 34.84 8.70
C GLY A 273 26.57 35.14 9.66
N THR A 274 26.88 34.26 10.62
CA THR A 274 28.00 34.48 11.57
C THR A 274 29.19 33.57 11.29
N HIS A 275 28.92 32.27 11.15
CA HIS A 275 29.96 31.23 11.01
C HIS A 275 29.97 30.64 9.59
N LEU A 276 28.88 30.79 8.86
CA LEU A 276 28.64 30.27 7.52
C LEU A 276 28.08 31.41 6.67
N SER A 277 28.48 31.49 5.41
CA SER A 277 27.83 32.33 4.39
C SER A 277 27.04 31.43 3.44
N LEU A 278 25.94 31.95 2.90
CA LEU A 278 25.13 31.22 1.93
C LEU A 278 25.87 31.09 0.60
N GLU A 279 26.69 32.08 0.23
CA GLU A 279 27.53 32.01 -0.97
C GLU A 279 28.54 30.86 -0.91
N ASP A 280 29.24 30.68 0.22
CA ASP A 280 30.19 29.58 0.40
C ASP A 280 29.49 28.22 0.33
N LEU A 281 28.33 28.08 0.99
CA LEU A 281 27.55 26.83 0.92
C LEU A 281 27.11 26.53 -0.51
N ARG A 282 26.66 27.53 -1.27
CA ARG A 282 26.26 27.37 -2.68
C ARG A 282 27.41 26.95 -3.59
N ARG A 283 28.61 27.44 -3.31
CA ARG A 283 29.84 27.08 -4.04
C ARG A 283 30.30 25.66 -3.71
N ASP A 284 30.28 25.31 -2.42
CA ASP A 284 30.93 24.11 -1.93
C ASP A 284 30.03 22.86 -1.98
N PHE A 285 28.71 23.02 -2.10
CA PHE A 285 27.73 21.95 -2.21
C PHE A 285 26.96 21.98 -3.54
N ASP A 286 26.39 20.85 -3.92
CA ASP A 286 25.61 20.72 -5.16
C ASP A 286 24.20 21.32 -5.00
N ALA A 287 23.64 21.25 -3.79
CA ALA A 287 22.40 21.92 -3.39
C ALA A 287 22.45 22.34 -1.91
N VAL A 288 21.70 23.39 -1.56
CA VAL A 288 21.58 23.90 -0.18
C VAL A 288 20.10 24.00 0.20
N TYR A 289 19.73 23.50 1.37
CA TYR A 289 18.40 23.60 1.93
C TYR A 289 18.36 24.52 3.16
N LEU A 290 17.53 25.55 3.13
CA LEU A 290 17.28 26.46 4.25
C LEU A 290 16.06 25.98 5.05
N ALA A 291 16.32 25.53 6.28
CA ALA A 291 15.34 25.06 7.26
C ALA A 291 15.56 25.73 8.63
N ILE A 292 15.81 27.04 8.60
CA ILE A 292 16.23 27.86 9.76
C ILE A 292 15.13 28.03 10.83
N GLY A 293 13.86 27.79 10.47
CA GLY A 293 12.70 27.89 11.37
C GLY A 293 12.34 29.33 11.79
N SER A 294 11.32 29.46 12.64
CA SER A 294 10.83 30.76 13.15
C SER A 294 11.21 30.98 14.62
N TRP A 295 12.45 31.39 14.89
CA TRP A 295 12.98 31.54 16.25
C TRP A 295 12.71 32.90 16.90
N ARG A 296 12.18 33.89 16.17
CA ARG A 296 11.97 35.23 16.71
C ARG A 296 10.60 35.31 17.38
N ALA A 297 10.56 35.49 18.70
CA ALA A 297 9.32 35.64 19.43
C ALA A 297 8.62 36.97 19.07
N THR A 298 7.28 36.95 18.99
CA THR A 298 6.49 38.16 18.78
C THR A 298 6.29 38.91 20.11
N PRO A 299 6.72 40.18 20.23
CA PRO A 299 6.52 40.98 21.44
C PRO A 299 5.04 41.36 21.61
N LEU A 300 4.59 41.57 22.85
CA LEU A 300 3.20 41.91 23.20
C LEU A 300 2.77 43.27 22.64
N ARG A 301 3.74 44.19 22.41
CA ARG A 301 3.57 45.58 21.97
C ARG A 301 2.73 46.40 22.96
N ILE A 302 3.03 46.24 24.24
CA ILE A 302 2.39 46.97 25.33
C ILE A 302 3.44 47.64 26.22
N ASP A 303 3.05 48.70 26.91
CA ASP A 303 3.93 49.37 27.87
C ASP A 303 4.32 48.39 28.99
N GLY A 304 5.61 48.37 29.34
CA GLY A 304 6.17 47.50 30.37
C GLY A 304 6.56 46.08 29.90
N GLU A 305 6.53 45.79 28.60
CA GLU A 305 6.91 44.45 28.07
C GLU A 305 8.39 44.08 28.22
N ASN A 306 9.27 45.07 28.46
CA ASN A 306 10.71 44.87 28.66
C ASN A 306 11.12 44.89 30.14
N LEU A 307 10.16 44.81 31.07
CA LEU A 307 10.44 44.75 32.51
C LEU A 307 11.07 43.41 32.90
N ASP A 308 11.87 43.42 33.96
CA ASP A 308 12.44 42.20 34.52
C ASP A 308 11.34 41.25 35.04
N GLY A 309 11.48 39.95 34.73
CA GLY A 309 10.44 38.94 34.95
C GLY A 309 9.29 38.94 33.92
N VAL A 310 9.41 39.71 32.82
CA VAL A 310 8.56 39.56 31.64
C VAL A 310 9.31 38.77 30.56
N TRP A 311 8.78 37.61 30.20
CA TRP A 311 9.39 36.68 29.27
C TRP A 311 8.59 36.54 27.99
N LEU A 312 9.26 36.20 26.90
CA LEU A 312 8.59 35.75 25.67
C LEU A 312 8.51 34.22 25.68
N GLY A 313 7.38 33.65 25.29
CA GLY A 313 7.05 32.23 25.52
C GLY A 313 8.11 31.24 25.05
N ILE A 314 8.56 31.33 23.79
CA ILE A 314 9.60 30.42 23.28
C ILE A 314 10.96 30.61 23.94
N GLN A 315 11.29 31.83 24.38
CA GLN A 315 12.54 32.10 25.08
C GLN A 315 12.49 31.51 26.48
N TYR A 316 11.35 31.62 27.16
CA TYR A 316 11.11 30.95 28.44
C TYR A 316 11.27 29.43 28.32
N LEU A 317 10.59 28.80 27.35
CA LEU A 317 10.68 27.36 27.14
C LEU A 317 12.10 26.91 26.74
N GLU A 318 12.80 27.66 25.89
CA GLU A 318 14.19 27.39 25.51
C GLU A 318 15.11 27.40 26.74
N ARG A 319 14.94 28.38 27.62
CA ARG A 319 15.72 28.54 28.85
C ARG A 319 15.49 27.39 29.82
N VAL A 320 14.23 27.04 30.05
CA VAL A 320 13.87 25.87 30.88
C VAL A 320 14.44 24.58 30.27
N ALA A 321 14.35 24.40 28.95
CA ALA A 321 14.92 23.23 28.26
C ALA A 321 16.46 23.16 28.36
N LYS A 322 17.13 24.31 28.55
CA LYS A 322 18.57 24.39 28.81
C LYS A 322 18.95 24.18 30.29
N GLY A 323 17.95 24.00 31.16
CA GLY A 323 18.15 23.76 32.60
C GLY A 323 18.21 25.03 33.44
N ASP A 324 17.82 26.19 32.91
CA ASP A 324 17.79 27.43 33.69
C ASP A 324 16.65 27.39 34.72
N GLU A 325 16.97 27.66 35.99
CA GLU A 325 15.97 27.85 37.05
C GLU A 325 15.44 29.29 37.03
N ILE A 326 14.17 29.45 36.68
CA ILE A 326 13.51 30.75 36.59
C ILE A 326 12.59 30.94 37.81
N PRO A 327 12.77 31.99 38.64
CA PRO A 327 11.87 32.28 39.75
C PRO A 327 10.49 32.73 39.23
N LEU A 328 9.44 31.95 39.49
CA LEU A 328 8.12 32.17 38.88
C LEU A 328 7.11 32.91 39.76
N GLY A 329 6.99 32.53 41.03
CA GLY A 329 6.00 33.12 41.95
C GLY A 329 4.55 32.93 41.46
N ARG A 330 3.78 34.02 41.39
CA ARG A 330 2.49 34.09 40.69
C ARG A 330 2.75 34.38 39.21
N THR A 331 2.32 33.49 38.33
CA THR A 331 2.62 33.60 36.90
C THR A 331 1.37 33.87 36.08
N VAL A 332 1.48 34.83 35.15
CA VAL A 332 0.45 35.09 34.15
C VAL A 332 0.99 34.79 32.76
N VAL A 333 0.32 33.89 32.02
CA VAL A 333 0.66 33.56 30.64
C VAL A 333 -0.34 34.22 29.70
N VAL A 334 0.13 34.95 28.70
CA VAL A 334 -0.70 35.61 27.70
C VAL A 334 -0.60 34.85 26.38
N GLY A 335 -1.71 34.28 25.92
CA GLY A 335 -1.74 33.53 24.66
C GLY A 335 -2.89 32.53 24.62
N GLY A 336 -3.01 31.79 23.52
CA GLY A 336 -4.04 30.75 23.40
C GLY A 336 -3.67 29.55 22.52
N GLY A 337 -2.45 29.52 21.96
CA GLY A 337 -1.93 28.37 21.22
C GLY A 337 -1.19 27.37 22.12
N ASN A 338 -0.74 26.26 21.54
CA ASN A 338 -0.03 25.20 22.28
C ASN A 338 1.18 25.73 23.07
N THR A 339 1.95 26.68 22.53
CA THR A 339 3.06 27.32 23.28
C THR A 339 2.61 27.97 24.59
N ALA A 340 1.40 28.57 24.62
CA ALA A 340 0.89 29.19 25.85
C ALA A 340 0.50 28.13 26.88
N ILE A 341 -0.09 27.01 26.44
CA ILE A 341 -0.38 25.86 27.30
C ILE A 341 0.92 25.25 27.85
N ASP A 342 1.90 25.02 26.98
CA ASP A 342 3.20 24.48 27.35
C ASP A 342 3.91 25.39 28.35
N CYS A 343 3.87 26.72 28.17
CA CYS A 343 4.39 27.68 29.15
C CYS A 343 3.68 27.57 30.51
N ALA A 344 2.34 27.48 30.51
CA ALA A 344 1.55 27.43 31.74
C ALA A 344 1.77 26.13 32.53
N ARG A 345 1.73 24.98 31.85
CA ARG A 345 1.96 23.66 32.45
C ARG A 345 3.40 23.47 32.91
N THR A 346 4.36 24.03 32.17
CA THR A 346 5.77 24.07 32.59
C THR A 346 5.95 24.95 33.83
N ALA A 347 5.30 26.12 33.88
CA ALA A 347 5.39 27.00 35.03
C ALA A 347 4.89 26.35 36.33
N LEU A 348 3.78 25.59 36.27
CA LEU A 348 3.29 24.81 37.42
C LEU A 348 4.33 23.80 37.92
N ARG A 349 4.93 23.03 37.01
CA ARG A 349 5.97 22.03 37.32
C ARG A 349 7.27 22.65 37.85
N SER A 350 7.57 23.87 37.41
CA SER A 350 8.71 24.64 37.88
C SER A 350 8.43 25.43 39.17
N GLY A 351 7.34 25.12 39.88
CA GLY A 351 7.08 25.65 41.23
C GLY A 351 6.31 26.98 41.28
N ALA A 352 5.62 27.37 40.21
CA ALA A 352 4.71 28.52 40.28
C ALA A 352 3.60 28.27 41.30
N SER A 353 3.40 29.21 42.21
CA SER A 353 2.37 29.14 43.27
C SER A 353 0.94 29.24 42.74
N ARG A 354 0.78 29.90 41.59
CA ARG A 354 -0.49 30.08 40.87
C ARG A 354 -0.18 30.45 39.42
N VAL A 355 -0.88 29.83 38.48
CA VAL A 355 -0.75 30.11 37.05
C VAL A 355 -2.10 30.51 36.46
N GLN A 356 -2.17 31.69 35.86
CA GLN A 356 -3.35 32.17 35.16
C GLN A 356 -3.03 32.38 33.67
N LEU A 357 -3.89 31.88 32.78
CA LEU A 357 -3.73 32.01 31.34
C LEU A 357 -4.78 32.99 30.78
N VAL A 358 -4.30 34.09 30.22
CA VAL A 358 -5.12 35.17 29.65
C VAL A 358 -5.26 34.98 28.15
N TYR A 359 -6.51 34.83 27.69
CA TYR A 359 -6.83 34.70 26.27
C TYR A 359 -7.93 35.66 25.83
N ARG A 360 -7.68 36.37 24.72
CA ARG A 360 -8.54 37.44 24.21
C ARG A 360 -9.85 36.98 23.55
N ARG A 361 -10.07 35.67 23.40
CA ARG A 361 -11.31 35.09 22.84
C ARG A 361 -11.87 34.02 23.79
N THR A 362 -12.88 33.27 23.34
CA THR A 362 -13.44 32.16 24.12
C THR A 362 -12.64 30.88 23.90
N ARG A 363 -12.96 29.84 24.67
CA ARG A 363 -12.38 28.50 24.53
C ARG A 363 -12.56 27.93 23.11
N GLN A 364 -13.70 28.19 22.45
CA GLN A 364 -13.99 27.64 21.12
C GLN A 364 -13.03 28.17 20.04
N GLU A 365 -12.50 29.40 20.19
CA GLU A 365 -11.55 29.97 19.25
C GLU A 365 -10.08 29.80 19.68
N MET A 366 -9.78 29.00 20.71
CA MET A 366 -8.40 28.72 21.10
C MET A 366 -7.68 27.90 20.02
N PRO A 367 -6.49 28.32 19.57
CA PRO A 367 -5.69 27.51 18.64
C PRO A 367 -5.03 26.27 19.27
N ALA A 368 -4.97 26.17 20.60
CA ALA A 368 -4.42 24.99 21.28
C ALA A 368 -5.35 23.77 21.14
N GLU A 369 -4.77 22.58 21.19
CA GLU A 369 -5.54 21.34 21.07
C GLU A 369 -6.51 21.19 22.25
N PRO A 370 -7.77 20.76 22.03
CA PRO A 370 -8.77 20.69 23.10
C PRO A 370 -8.34 19.86 24.31
N PHE A 371 -7.70 18.70 24.08
CA PHE A 371 -7.24 17.82 25.14
C PHE A 371 -6.09 18.42 25.96
N GLU A 372 -5.19 19.19 25.33
CA GLU A 372 -4.10 19.90 26.02
C GLU A 372 -4.65 21.00 26.94
N VAL A 373 -5.71 21.68 26.50
CA VAL A 373 -6.42 22.67 27.33
C VAL A 373 -7.09 22.00 28.53
N GLU A 374 -7.70 20.82 28.34
CA GLU A 374 -8.33 20.05 29.41
C GLU A 374 -7.32 19.57 30.44
N GLU A 375 -6.18 19.06 29.99
CA GLU A 375 -5.06 18.64 30.83
C GLU A 375 -4.48 19.80 31.64
N ALA A 376 -4.32 20.99 31.03
CA ALA A 376 -3.87 22.19 31.75
C ALA A 376 -4.87 22.62 32.84
N VAL A 377 -6.18 22.56 32.57
CA VAL A 377 -7.21 22.88 33.56
C VAL A 377 -7.21 21.83 34.69
N ALA A 378 -7.07 20.55 34.36
CA ALA A 378 -6.98 19.47 35.34
C ALA A 378 -5.76 19.62 36.29
N GLU A 379 -4.66 20.15 35.78
CA GLU A 379 -3.45 20.48 36.56
C GLU A 379 -3.57 21.77 37.39
N GLY A 380 -4.66 22.53 37.23
CA GLY A 380 -4.93 23.73 38.03
C GLY A 380 -4.59 25.06 37.37
N VAL A 381 -4.38 25.10 36.04
CA VAL A 381 -4.24 26.38 35.30
C VAL A 381 -5.58 27.11 35.27
N GLU A 382 -5.60 28.35 35.76
CA GLU A 382 -6.80 29.19 35.73
C GLU A 382 -6.96 29.90 34.38
N MET A 383 -8.02 29.59 33.65
CA MET A 383 -8.27 30.17 32.32
C MET A 383 -9.10 31.46 32.41
N LEU A 384 -8.53 32.57 31.92
CA LEU A 384 -9.17 33.88 31.84
C LEU A 384 -9.48 34.22 30.37
N TYR A 385 -10.67 33.80 29.93
CA TYR A 385 -11.17 34.08 28.59
C TYR A 385 -11.64 35.52 28.43
N LEU A 386 -11.83 35.94 27.17
CA LEU A 386 -12.32 37.27 26.81
C LEU A 386 -11.56 38.39 27.54
N THR A 387 -10.24 38.22 27.66
CA THR A 387 -9.37 39.12 28.41
C THR A 387 -8.11 39.36 27.59
N ALA A 388 -7.75 40.62 27.34
CA ALA A 388 -6.52 40.95 26.61
C ALA A 388 -5.65 41.93 27.40
N PRO A 389 -4.31 41.81 27.34
CA PRO A 389 -3.41 42.72 28.03
C PRO A 389 -3.41 44.10 27.36
N ALA A 390 -3.33 45.15 28.17
CA ALA A 390 -3.24 46.53 27.72
C ALA A 390 -1.89 47.18 28.09
N ARG A 391 -1.42 46.97 29.33
CA ARG A 391 -0.13 47.48 29.84
C ARG A 391 0.31 46.70 31.07
N ILE A 392 1.59 46.79 31.42
CA ILE A 392 2.17 46.23 32.64
C ILE A 392 2.62 47.40 33.52
N THR A 393 2.15 47.45 34.76
CA THR A 393 2.54 48.45 35.76
C THR A 393 3.31 47.80 36.90
N VAL A 394 4.10 48.59 37.63
CA VAL A 394 4.86 48.12 38.81
C VAL A 394 4.38 48.91 40.02
N GLY A 395 3.96 48.18 41.05
CA GLY A 395 3.56 48.75 42.34
C GLY A 395 4.75 49.32 43.11
N ALA A 396 4.47 50.15 44.14
CA ALA A 396 5.51 50.73 44.99
C ALA A 396 6.30 49.69 45.81
N ASP A 397 5.78 48.47 45.92
CA ASP A 397 6.35 47.28 46.55
C ASP A 397 7.18 46.41 45.58
N GLY A 398 7.25 46.78 44.29
CA GLY A 398 7.93 46.01 43.24
C GLY A 398 7.07 44.93 42.57
N THR A 399 5.81 44.74 43.01
CA THR A 399 4.89 43.76 42.42
C THR A 399 4.45 44.21 41.02
N LYS A 400 4.55 43.33 40.02
CA LYS A 400 4.05 43.63 38.66
C LYS A 400 2.54 43.40 38.59
N ARG A 401 1.84 44.26 37.87
CA ARG A 401 0.40 44.13 37.60
C ARG A 401 0.15 44.17 36.10
N LEU A 402 -0.44 43.11 35.57
CA LEU A 402 -0.93 43.08 34.21
C LEU A 402 -2.31 43.74 34.17
N VAL A 403 -2.39 44.91 33.55
CA VAL A 403 -3.68 45.58 33.31
C VAL A 403 -4.28 44.98 32.05
N CYS A 404 -5.45 44.37 32.21
CA CYS A 404 -6.20 43.76 31.12
C CYS A 404 -7.52 44.51 30.86
N LEU A 405 -8.01 44.39 29.63
CA LEU A 405 -9.34 44.81 29.23
C LEU A 405 -10.22 43.57 29.00
N ARG A 406 -11.50 43.65 29.36
CA ARG A 406 -12.47 42.65 28.92
C ARG A 406 -12.72 42.81 27.43
N MET A 407 -12.96 41.69 26.78
CA MET A 407 -13.22 41.57 25.35
C MET A 407 -14.65 41.07 25.13
N GLU A 408 -15.25 41.46 24.02
CA GLU A 408 -16.42 40.82 23.44
C GLU A 408 -16.11 40.31 22.05
N LEU A 409 -16.86 39.31 21.58
CA LEU A 409 -16.68 38.76 20.23
C LEU A 409 -17.53 39.55 19.24
N GLY A 410 -16.85 40.30 18.37
CA GLY A 410 -17.44 40.93 17.19
C GLY A 410 -17.70 39.94 16.05
N GLU A 411 -17.83 40.47 14.84
CA GLU A 411 -18.08 39.66 13.64
C GLU A 411 -16.96 38.65 13.37
N ALA A 412 -17.34 37.54 12.73
CA ALA A 412 -16.39 36.56 12.23
C ALA A 412 -15.63 37.13 11.03
N ASP A 413 -14.32 36.90 10.99
CA ASP A 413 -13.52 37.16 9.80
C ASP A 413 -13.78 36.09 8.72
N ARG A 414 -13.09 36.20 7.57
CA ARG A 414 -13.21 35.26 6.44
C ARG A 414 -12.80 33.83 6.79
N THR A 415 -12.14 33.62 7.93
CA THR A 415 -11.74 32.29 8.44
C THR A 415 -12.75 31.73 9.44
N GLY A 416 -13.87 32.43 9.67
CA GLY A 416 -14.87 32.08 10.69
C GLY A 416 -14.49 32.50 12.10
N ARG A 417 -13.29 33.05 12.33
CA ARG A 417 -12.81 33.46 13.65
C ARG A 417 -13.37 34.81 14.04
N ARG A 418 -14.03 34.89 15.19
CA ARG A 418 -14.60 36.15 15.69
C ARG A 418 -13.51 37.13 16.13
N ARG A 419 -13.67 38.40 15.73
CA ARG A 419 -12.75 39.48 16.10
C ARG A 419 -12.96 39.87 17.58
N PRO A 420 -11.91 39.89 18.42
CA PRO A 420 -12.04 40.41 19.77
C PRO A 420 -12.15 41.94 19.73
N VAL A 421 -13.12 42.49 20.44
CA VAL A 421 -13.38 43.93 20.57
C VAL A 421 -13.24 44.32 22.04
N PRO A 422 -12.42 45.33 22.39
CA PRO A 422 -12.26 45.74 23.78
C PRO A 422 -13.52 46.43 24.30
N VAL A 423 -13.93 46.08 25.53
CA VAL A 423 -15.01 46.77 26.24
C VAL A 423 -14.41 47.96 26.98
N GLU A 424 -14.78 49.18 26.60
CA GLU A 424 -14.26 50.39 27.24
C GLU A 424 -14.63 50.47 28.74
N GLY A 425 -13.71 50.97 29.57
CA GLY A 425 -13.91 51.11 31.02
C GLY A 425 -13.88 49.79 31.80
N SER A 426 -13.51 48.67 31.17
CA SER A 426 -13.49 47.33 31.79
C SER A 426 -12.13 46.89 32.33
N GLU A 427 -11.26 47.84 32.68
CA GLU A 427 -9.91 47.54 33.16
C GLU A 427 -9.94 46.67 34.42
N LEU A 428 -9.14 45.60 34.41
CA LEU A 428 -8.91 44.74 35.57
C LEU A 428 -7.40 44.52 35.74
N GLU A 429 -6.94 44.49 36.98
CA GLU A 429 -5.53 44.29 37.31
C GLU A 429 -5.30 42.86 37.80
N ILE A 430 -4.31 42.18 37.23
CA ILE A 430 -3.88 40.85 37.66
C ILE A 430 -2.46 40.99 38.23
N GLU A 431 -2.29 40.67 39.51
CA GLU A 431 -0.97 40.69 40.14
C GLU A 431 -0.14 39.48 39.72
N ALA A 432 1.11 39.71 39.33
CA ALA A 432 2.02 38.68 38.85
C ALA A 432 3.45 38.99 39.28
N ASP A 433 4.20 37.95 39.63
CA ASP A 433 5.65 38.03 39.83
C ASP A 433 6.38 37.74 38.50
N THR A 434 5.76 36.93 37.63
CA THR A 434 6.23 36.60 36.28
C THR A 434 5.11 36.74 35.24
N ILE A 435 5.42 37.33 34.09
CA ILE A 435 4.49 37.44 32.95
C ILE A 435 5.14 36.80 31.72
N ILE A 436 4.44 35.91 31.03
CA ILE A 436 4.96 35.19 29.85
C ILE A 436 4.09 35.50 28.63
N GLY A 437 4.63 36.23 27.64
CA GLY A 437 3.97 36.55 26.38
C GLY A 437 4.17 35.47 25.32
N ALA A 438 3.16 34.63 25.09
CA ALA A 438 3.16 33.52 24.14
C ALA A 438 2.17 33.77 22.97
N ILE A 439 2.36 34.86 22.23
CA ILE A 439 1.41 35.34 21.22
C ILE A 439 1.81 35.08 19.76
N GLY A 440 2.97 34.46 19.50
CA GLY A 440 3.42 34.10 18.16
C GLY A 440 4.93 34.12 17.98
N GLN A 441 5.36 33.74 16.79
CA GLN A 441 6.77 33.63 16.39
C GLN A 441 6.90 34.05 14.91
N SER A 442 8.08 34.50 14.51
CA SER A 442 8.41 34.87 13.14
C SER A 442 9.80 34.39 12.75
N THR A 443 10.06 34.35 11.46
CA THR A 443 11.39 34.02 10.92
C THR A 443 12.34 35.19 11.10
N ASP A 444 13.60 34.88 11.44
CA ASP A 444 14.69 35.87 11.40
C ASP A 444 15.46 35.68 10.10
N THR A 445 15.34 36.63 9.19
CA THR A 445 16.01 36.64 7.88
C THR A 445 17.00 37.79 7.74
N ALA A 446 17.26 38.53 8.82
CA ALA A 446 18.10 39.72 8.79
C ALA A 446 19.53 39.42 8.34
N PHE A 447 20.03 38.21 8.60
CA PHE A 447 21.36 37.78 8.21
C PHE A 447 21.57 37.60 6.70
N LEU A 448 20.51 37.56 5.90
CA LEU A 448 20.63 37.50 4.43
C LEU A 448 21.09 38.85 3.83
N TYR A 449 21.10 39.92 4.63
CA TYR A 449 21.43 41.28 4.20
C TYR A 449 22.46 41.92 5.17
N TYR A 450 23.69 42.21 4.71
CA TYR A 450 24.73 42.86 5.52
C TYR A 450 24.93 44.36 5.18
N GLU A 451 24.79 45.16 6.26
CA GLU A 451 25.20 46.54 6.64
C GLU A 451 24.99 47.79 5.75
N MET A 452 24.04 48.64 6.19
CA MET A 452 24.33 49.92 6.89
C MET A 452 23.22 50.19 7.95
N PRO A 453 23.44 51.04 8.98
CA PRO A 453 22.47 51.29 10.06
C PRO A 453 21.30 52.13 9.55
N VAL A 454 20.37 51.50 8.84
CA VAL A 454 19.04 52.07 8.65
C VAL A 454 18.23 51.61 9.85
N HIS A 455 17.88 52.55 10.73
CA HIS A 455 16.92 52.34 11.81
C HIS A 455 15.76 51.46 11.31
N ILE A 456 15.60 50.25 11.89
CA ILE A 456 14.51 49.31 11.61
C ILE A 456 13.12 49.96 11.75
N SER A 457 13.01 51.12 12.40
CA SER A 457 11.79 51.93 12.47
C SER A 457 11.31 52.51 11.14
N SER A 458 12.04 52.37 10.02
CA SER A 458 11.62 52.83 8.69
C SER A 458 11.05 51.73 7.78
N TRP A 459 10.96 50.49 8.24
CA TRP A 459 10.42 49.37 7.47
C TRP A 459 8.91 49.22 7.71
N VAL A 460 8.11 49.39 6.66
CA VAL A 460 6.66 49.16 6.69
C VAL A 460 6.35 47.97 5.78
N ARG A 461 5.87 46.85 6.35
CA ARG A 461 5.44 45.65 5.62
C ARG A 461 6.52 45.07 4.67
N GLY A 462 7.75 44.93 5.16
CA GLY A 462 8.82 44.26 4.40
C GLY A 462 9.38 45.03 3.20
N ARG A 463 9.04 46.32 3.03
CA ARG A 463 9.70 47.20 2.05
C ARG A 463 10.39 48.38 2.74
N PRO A 464 11.53 48.85 2.20
CA PRO A 464 12.08 50.14 2.60
C PRO A 464 11.08 51.25 2.20
N ALA A 465 10.95 52.26 3.05
CA ALA A 465 10.15 53.46 2.74
C ALA A 465 10.61 54.08 1.41
N HIS A 466 9.65 54.56 0.60
CA HIS A 466 9.91 55.13 -0.73
C HIS A 466 11.08 56.12 -0.73
N GLY A 467 12.16 55.78 -1.46
CA GLY A 467 13.29 56.67 -1.72
C GLY A 467 14.69 56.15 -1.36
N ALA A 468 14.84 54.95 -0.79
CA ALA A 468 16.16 54.36 -0.50
C ALA A 468 16.66 53.48 -1.67
N GLU A 469 17.08 54.11 -2.76
CA GLU A 469 17.90 53.46 -3.79
C GLU A 469 19.39 53.60 -3.39
N GLU A 470 19.91 52.79 -2.47
CA GLU A 470 21.36 52.57 -2.35
C GLU A 470 21.70 51.33 -1.50
N ALA A 471 22.29 50.34 -2.18
CA ALA A 471 23.00 49.12 -1.78
C ALA A 471 22.94 48.64 -0.31
N ALA A 472 22.10 47.63 -0.05
CA ALA A 472 22.40 46.59 0.95
C ALA A 472 23.14 45.45 0.24
N TYR A 473 24.31 45.03 0.72
CA TYR A 473 25.00 43.86 0.19
C TYR A 473 24.32 42.60 0.76
N ALA A 474 23.57 41.89 -0.09
CA ALA A 474 23.02 40.59 0.27
C ALA A 474 24.10 39.50 0.07
N ASP A 475 24.19 38.54 1.00
CA ASP A 475 25.07 37.35 0.89
C ASP A 475 24.75 36.59 -0.42
N LEU A 476 23.45 36.43 -0.72
CA LEU A 476 22.89 36.09 -2.03
C LEU A 476 21.49 36.74 -2.15
N PRO A 477 20.98 37.07 -3.35
CA PRO A 477 19.70 37.78 -3.52
C PRO A 477 18.49 36.83 -3.41
N VAL A 478 18.41 36.06 -2.33
CA VAL A 478 17.23 35.25 -1.99
C VAL A 478 16.04 36.16 -1.70
N ARG A 479 14.93 35.96 -2.41
CA ARG A 479 13.72 36.77 -2.25
C ARG A 479 12.93 36.36 -1.01
N LEU A 480 12.30 37.35 -0.39
CA LEU A 480 11.39 37.17 0.73
C LEU A 480 9.97 37.55 0.32
N ASN A 481 8.99 36.86 0.89
CA ASN A 481 7.59 37.20 0.71
C ASN A 481 7.20 38.44 1.56
N GLN A 482 5.95 38.93 1.45
CA GLN A 482 5.51 40.14 2.20
C GLN A 482 5.46 39.97 3.73
N TRP A 483 5.69 38.77 4.27
CA TRP A 483 5.75 38.46 5.70
C TRP A 483 7.18 38.42 6.23
N GLY A 484 8.19 38.47 5.33
CA GLY A 484 9.60 38.39 5.68
C GLY A 484 10.15 36.95 5.73
N ASP A 485 9.35 35.98 5.30
CA ASP A 485 9.75 34.57 5.16
C ASP A 485 10.35 34.32 3.77
N VAL A 486 11.12 33.23 3.62
CA VAL A 486 11.79 32.89 2.35
C VAL A 486 10.75 32.54 1.28
N GLU A 487 10.84 33.20 0.12
CA GLU A 487 9.98 32.92 -1.02
C GLU A 487 10.52 31.72 -1.81
N VAL A 488 9.65 30.75 -2.10
CA VAL A 488 9.96 29.58 -2.92
C VAL A 488 8.86 29.31 -3.94
N ASP A 489 9.22 28.66 -5.05
CA ASP A 489 8.25 28.04 -5.93
C ASP A 489 7.61 26.85 -5.21
N GLY A 490 6.28 26.90 -5.03
CA GLY A 490 5.53 25.90 -4.28
C GLY A 490 5.49 24.51 -4.91
N ARG A 491 5.94 24.32 -6.17
CA ARG A 491 6.00 23.03 -6.87
C ARG A 491 7.42 22.46 -6.87
N THR A 492 8.45 23.30 -6.99
CA THR A 492 9.86 22.87 -7.04
C THR A 492 10.61 23.07 -5.73
N MET A 493 10.05 23.79 -4.75
CA MET A 493 10.69 24.19 -3.49
C MET A 493 11.96 25.05 -3.66
N GLN A 494 12.27 25.47 -4.90
CA GLN A 494 13.41 26.33 -5.21
C GLN A 494 13.13 27.76 -4.78
N SER A 495 14.14 28.42 -4.23
CA SER A 495 14.11 29.87 -4.00
C SER A 495 14.37 30.63 -5.32
N SER A 496 14.60 31.94 -5.24
CA SER A 496 15.06 32.74 -6.38
C SER A 496 16.46 32.38 -6.87
N GLU A 497 17.22 31.57 -6.14
CA GLU A 497 18.56 31.08 -6.50
C GLU A 497 18.54 29.59 -6.84
N ASP A 498 19.09 29.24 -8.01
CA ASP A 498 18.95 27.92 -8.68
C ASP A 498 19.34 26.70 -7.81
N LYS A 499 20.37 26.86 -6.94
CA LYS A 499 20.87 25.81 -6.03
C LYS A 499 20.30 25.87 -4.61
N ILE A 500 19.48 26.88 -4.30
CA ILE A 500 19.01 27.14 -2.94
C ILE A 500 17.54 26.81 -2.85
N PHE A 501 17.21 25.89 -1.94
CA PHE A 501 15.88 25.43 -1.62
C PHE A 501 15.52 25.88 -0.20
N ALA A 502 14.23 26.01 0.12
CA ALA A 502 13.80 26.32 1.49
C ALA A 502 12.48 25.65 1.85
N GLY A 503 12.25 25.42 3.14
CA GLY A 503 10.98 24.87 3.63
C GLY A 503 10.88 24.80 5.15
N GLY A 504 9.74 24.31 5.62
CA GLY A 504 9.35 24.40 7.03
C GLY A 504 8.97 25.83 7.42
N ASP A 505 9.08 26.13 8.70
CA ASP A 505 8.53 27.37 9.26
C ASP A 505 9.12 28.65 8.66
N CYS A 506 10.35 28.60 8.11
CA CYS A 506 10.95 29.77 7.47
C CYS A 506 10.36 30.12 6.09
N VAL A 507 9.42 29.32 5.58
CA VAL A 507 8.65 29.58 4.36
C VAL A 507 7.18 29.83 4.68
N THR A 508 6.61 29.05 5.60
CA THR A 508 5.17 29.06 5.90
C THR A 508 4.79 29.87 7.15
N GLY A 509 5.77 30.29 7.95
CA GLY A 509 5.57 30.62 9.36
C GLY A 509 5.36 29.37 10.23
N PRO A 510 5.18 29.54 11.56
CA PRO A 510 5.09 28.43 12.51
C PRO A 510 4.04 27.39 12.13
N ALA A 511 4.48 26.16 11.90
CA ALA A 511 3.65 25.04 11.50
C ALA A 511 3.78 23.87 12.49
N THR A 512 3.03 22.80 12.24
CA THR A 512 3.12 21.56 13.04
C THR A 512 4.33 20.72 12.60
N VAL A 513 4.82 19.84 13.48
CA VAL A 513 5.96 18.95 13.17
C VAL A 513 5.72 18.16 11.88
N ILE A 514 4.52 17.61 11.69
CA ILE A 514 4.19 16.80 10.52
C ILE A 514 4.15 17.62 9.21
N GLN A 515 3.81 18.91 9.26
CA GLN A 515 3.92 19.81 8.11
C GLN A 515 5.39 20.12 7.77
N ALA A 516 6.22 20.32 8.78
CA ALA A 516 7.66 20.51 8.59
C ALA A 516 8.32 19.27 7.99
N VAL A 517 7.93 18.07 8.45
CA VAL A 517 8.34 16.78 7.85
C VAL A 517 7.98 16.71 6.37
N ALA A 518 6.73 17.06 6.03
CA ALA A 518 6.26 17.07 4.64
C ALA A 518 7.09 18.03 3.77
N ALA A 519 7.38 19.24 4.26
CA ALA A 519 8.21 20.21 3.56
C ALA A 519 9.64 19.70 3.31
N GLY A 520 10.25 19.06 4.32
CA GLY A 520 11.58 18.46 4.20
C GLY A 520 11.63 17.32 3.18
N ARG A 521 10.62 16.44 3.19
CA ARG A 521 10.48 15.34 2.21
C ARG A 521 10.38 15.85 0.78
N ARG A 522 9.52 16.85 0.55
CA ARG A 522 9.34 17.47 -0.77
C ARG A 522 10.61 18.16 -1.25
N ALA A 523 11.30 18.86 -0.36
CA ALA A 523 12.57 19.51 -0.69
C ALA A 523 13.68 18.50 -1.01
N ALA A 524 13.77 17.38 -0.29
CA ALA A 524 14.75 16.33 -0.59
C ALA A 524 14.56 15.73 -1.99
N ALA A 525 13.30 15.44 -2.37
CA ALA A 525 12.99 14.96 -3.71
C ALA A 525 13.35 15.98 -4.79
N ALA A 526 13.00 17.26 -4.59
CA ALA A 526 13.33 18.33 -5.52
C ALA A 526 14.86 18.55 -5.66
N MET A 527 15.59 18.55 -4.54
CA MET A 527 17.05 18.62 -4.56
C MET A 527 17.67 17.43 -5.29
N SER A 528 17.18 16.21 -5.05
CA SER A 528 17.66 15.00 -5.72
C SER A 528 17.50 15.09 -7.24
N ASP A 529 16.31 15.48 -7.71
CA ASP A 529 16.06 15.72 -9.14
C ASP A 529 17.01 16.78 -9.71
N PHE A 530 17.17 17.90 -9.01
CA PHE A 530 18.05 18.98 -9.44
C PHE A 530 19.52 18.53 -9.55
N VAL A 531 20.08 17.86 -8.54
CA VAL A 531 21.50 17.48 -8.56
C VAL A 531 21.82 16.33 -9.52
N LEU A 532 20.83 15.49 -9.84
CA LEU A 532 20.98 14.36 -10.77
C LEU A 532 20.68 14.75 -12.22
N ARG A 533 19.71 15.63 -12.46
CA ARG A 533 19.20 15.97 -13.81
C ARG A 533 19.53 17.39 -14.28
N GLY A 534 19.87 18.29 -13.35
CA GLY A 534 20.08 19.71 -13.60
C GLY A 534 18.80 20.57 -13.58
N TYR A 535 17.63 19.98 -13.32
CA TYR A 535 16.37 20.70 -13.16
C TYR A 535 15.40 19.90 -12.28
N VAL A 536 14.45 20.58 -11.65
CA VAL A 536 13.39 19.94 -10.86
C VAL A 536 12.22 19.59 -11.78
N ARG A 537 11.83 18.31 -11.83
CA ARG A 537 10.57 17.94 -12.50
C ARG A 537 9.43 18.39 -11.57
N PRO A 538 8.47 19.21 -12.06
CA PRO A 538 7.31 19.54 -11.25
C PRO A 538 6.58 18.28 -10.83
N SER A 539 6.29 18.11 -9.54
CA SER A 539 5.43 17.01 -9.10
C SER A 539 4.04 17.17 -9.71
N HIS A 540 3.50 16.08 -10.24
CA HIS A 540 2.09 15.97 -10.58
C HIS A 540 1.40 15.22 -9.45
N GLU A 541 0.23 15.69 -9.04
CA GLU A 541 -0.61 14.95 -8.10
C GLU A 541 -1.37 13.88 -8.88
N ASP A 542 -1.31 12.65 -8.40
CA ASP A 542 -2.09 11.56 -8.95
C ASP A 542 -3.59 11.87 -8.82
N TYR A 543 -4.38 11.43 -9.79
CA TYR A 543 -5.83 11.49 -9.69
C TYR A 543 -6.31 10.76 -8.43
N SER A 544 -7.21 11.38 -7.68
CA SER A 544 -7.88 10.75 -6.56
C SER A 544 -9.34 11.20 -6.52
N CYS A 545 -10.25 10.25 -6.75
CA CYS A 545 -11.67 10.46 -6.47
C CYS A 545 -11.90 10.54 -4.96
N SER A 546 -12.90 11.32 -4.55
CA SER A 546 -13.38 11.38 -3.17
C SER A 546 -14.90 11.22 -3.11
N ARG A 547 -15.41 10.67 -2.01
CA ARG A 547 -16.84 10.60 -1.67
C ARG A 547 -17.36 11.87 -0.96
N GLY A 548 -16.53 12.89 -0.75
CA GLY A 548 -16.91 14.15 -0.09
C GLY A 548 -16.45 14.24 1.37
N THR A 549 -16.93 15.22 2.14
CA THR A 549 -16.61 15.40 3.57
C THR A 549 -17.45 14.47 4.45
N LEU A 550 -17.33 14.60 5.78
CA LEU A 550 -18.22 13.89 6.72
C LEU A 550 -19.66 14.41 6.65
N GLU A 551 -19.90 15.66 6.22
CA GLU A 551 -21.26 16.19 6.06
C GLU A 551 -21.94 15.68 4.80
N ASP A 552 -21.17 15.35 3.76
CA ASP A 552 -21.70 14.89 2.46
C ASP A 552 -22.17 13.42 2.51
N LEU A 553 -21.63 12.62 3.43
CA LEU A 553 -21.86 11.17 3.46
C LEU A 553 -23.15 10.78 4.19
N PRO A 554 -24.01 9.92 3.59
CA PRO A 554 -25.20 9.46 4.26
C PRO A 554 -24.86 8.47 5.39
N ARG A 555 -25.34 8.75 6.61
CA ARG A 555 -25.09 7.89 7.78
C ARG A 555 -25.67 6.49 7.64
N HIS A 556 -26.74 6.32 6.88
CA HIS A 556 -27.43 5.03 6.72
C HIS A 556 -26.56 3.97 6.04
N GLU A 557 -25.56 4.39 5.23
CA GLU A 557 -24.62 3.47 4.58
C GLU A 557 -23.73 2.70 5.57
N LEU A 558 -23.64 3.18 6.82
CA LEU A 558 -22.76 2.62 7.85
C LEU A 558 -23.55 2.08 9.06
N GLU A 559 -24.86 1.90 8.93
CA GLU A 559 -25.73 1.42 10.02
C GLU A 559 -25.39 0.00 10.49
N ASP A 560 -24.92 -0.87 9.57
CA ASP A 560 -24.54 -2.25 9.86
C ASP A 560 -23.14 -2.38 10.51
N VAL A 561 -22.39 -1.28 10.62
CA VAL A 561 -21.06 -1.29 11.23
C VAL A 561 -21.18 -1.39 12.75
N VAL A 562 -20.50 -2.39 13.32
CA VAL A 562 -20.45 -2.61 14.77
C VAL A 562 -19.79 -1.42 15.50
N ARG A 563 -20.50 -0.90 16.50
CA ARG A 563 -20.00 0.18 17.38
C ARG A 563 -19.09 -0.38 18.46
N VAL A 564 -17.90 0.17 18.58
CA VAL A 564 -16.87 -0.26 19.54
C VAL A 564 -16.25 0.98 20.18
N PRO A 565 -16.15 1.08 21.52
CA PRO A 565 -15.56 2.23 22.21
C PRO A 565 -14.14 2.54 21.72
N ARG A 566 -13.77 3.83 21.71
CA ARG A 566 -12.43 4.28 21.36
C ARG A 566 -11.44 4.00 22.48
N ALA A 567 -10.24 3.52 22.13
CA ALA A 567 -9.13 3.43 23.07
C ALA A 567 -8.75 4.82 23.60
N THR A 568 -8.62 4.93 24.92
CA THR A 568 -8.20 6.15 25.60
C THR A 568 -6.71 6.06 25.93
N MET A 569 -5.97 7.16 25.76
CA MET A 569 -4.56 7.21 26.13
C MET A 569 -4.43 7.22 27.66
N PRO A 570 -3.76 6.22 28.26
CA PRO A 570 -3.50 6.24 29.69
C PRO A 570 -2.54 7.38 30.03
N SER A 571 -2.76 8.03 31.18
CA SER A 571 -1.94 9.13 31.66
C SER A 571 -1.70 9.04 33.16
N LEU A 572 -0.59 9.64 33.61
CA LEU A 572 -0.23 9.71 35.03
C LEU A 572 -1.32 10.45 35.84
N PRO A 573 -1.50 10.16 37.13
CA PRO A 573 -2.33 10.98 38.03
C PRO A 573 -1.82 12.41 38.15
N VAL A 574 -2.71 13.39 38.31
CA VAL A 574 -2.35 14.84 38.37
C VAL A 574 -1.29 15.14 39.45
N GLU A 575 -1.36 14.47 40.60
CA GLU A 575 -0.38 14.65 41.69
C GLU A 575 1.05 14.29 41.25
N GLU A 576 1.20 13.23 40.45
CA GLU A 576 2.48 12.81 39.88
C GLU A 576 2.93 13.73 38.74
N ARG A 577 1.99 14.23 37.93
CA ARG A 577 2.28 15.21 36.86
C ARG A 577 2.91 16.49 37.39
N LEU A 578 2.47 16.95 38.56
CA LEU A 578 2.95 18.18 39.20
C LEU A 578 4.27 17.98 39.95
N ALA A 579 4.66 16.74 40.24
CA ALA A 579 5.90 16.43 40.95
C ALA A 579 7.16 16.61 40.07
N GLY A 580 7.01 16.77 38.75
CA GLY A 580 8.14 17.03 37.86
C GLY A 580 7.80 16.92 36.38
N PHE A 581 8.77 16.45 35.61
CA PHE A 581 8.71 16.40 34.14
C PHE A 581 8.63 14.98 33.57
N ALA A 582 8.12 14.02 34.37
CA ALA A 582 7.84 12.68 33.86
C ALA A 582 6.86 12.74 32.69
N GLU A 583 7.04 11.83 31.72
CA GLU A 583 6.16 11.75 30.56
C GLU A 583 4.72 11.47 31.01
N VAL A 584 3.78 12.33 30.63
CA VAL A 584 2.40 12.29 31.17
C VAL A 584 1.58 11.15 30.59
N GLU A 585 1.65 10.94 29.29
CA GLU A 585 0.94 9.87 28.59
C GLU A 585 1.82 8.62 28.52
N THR A 586 1.28 7.43 28.78
CA THR A 586 2.10 6.20 28.95
C THR A 586 1.97 5.19 27.80
N GLY A 587 1.18 5.47 26.76
CA GLY A 587 0.99 4.58 25.61
C GLY A 587 -0.10 3.51 25.81
N LEU A 588 -0.54 2.90 24.70
CA LEU A 588 -1.49 1.79 24.71
C LEU A 588 -0.77 0.46 24.98
N THR A 589 -1.47 -0.49 25.58
CA THR A 589 -1.05 -1.91 25.56
C THR A 589 -1.19 -2.49 24.16
N GLU A 590 -0.50 -3.59 23.89
CA GLU A 590 -0.60 -4.32 22.62
C GLU A 590 -2.05 -4.68 22.27
N GLN A 591 -2.78 -5.31 23.20
CA GLN A 591 -4.17 -5.69 22.98
C GLN A 591 -5.06 -4.49 22.65
N GLN A 592 -4.86 -3.36 23.34
CA GLN A 592 -5.59 -2.13 23.05
C GLN A 592 -5.25 -1.58 21.67
N ALA A 593 -3.97 -1.56 21.28
CA ALA A 593 -3.53 -1.06 19.98
C ALA A 593 -4.06 -1.92 18.82
N ARG A 594 -3.99 -3.25 18.94
CA ARG A 594 -4.56 -4.18 17.93
C ARG A 594 -6.07 -4.00 17.78
N THR A 595 -6.78 -3.97 18.91
CA THR A 595 -8.25 -3.77 18.92
C THR A 595 -8.64 -2.42 18.33
N GLU A 596 -7.89 -1.37 18.66
CA GLU A 596 -8.13 -0.02 18.14
C GLU A 596 -7.80 0.08 16.64
N ALA A 597 -6.77 -0.61 16.16
CA ALA A 597 -6.43 -0.63 14.74
C ALA A 597 -7.47 -1.37 13.91
N ALA A 598 -8.01 -2.49 14.42
CA ALA A 598 -9.06 -3.28 13.80
C ALA A 598 -10.41 -2.54 13.65
N ARG A 599 -10.59 -1.40 14.33
CA ARG A 599 -11.73 -0.50 14.15
C ARG A 599 -11.74 0.23 12.79
N CYS A 600 -10.64 0.20 12.03
CA CYS A 600 -10.54 0.88 10.73
C CYS A 600 -11.59 0.39 9.72
N LEU A 601 -12.27 1.32 9.04
CA LEU A 601 -13.28 0.99 8.01
C LEU A 601 -12.67 0.68 6.63
N SER A 602 -11.35 0.79 6.48
CA SER A 602 -10.65 0.58 5.21
C SER A 602 -11.26 1.34 4.02
N CYS A 603 -11.62 2.61 4.25
CA CYS A 603 -12.36 3.43 3.29
C CYS A 603 -11.61 3.79 2.00
N GLY A 604 -10.27 3.72 1.99
CA GLY A 604 -9.46 3.92 0.79
C GLY A 604 -9.41 2.67 -0.09
N CYS A 605 -9.29 2.85 -1.40
CA CYS A 605 -9.31 1.75 -2.36
C CYS A 605 -8.04 0.87 -2.29
N ALA A 606 -8.20 -0.44 -2.11
CA ALA A 606 -7.10 -1.42 -2.09
C ALA A 606 -6.30 -1.49 -3.42
N LYS A 607 -6.87 -0.97 -4.52
CA LYS A 607 -6.20 -0.89 -5.83
C LYS A 607 -5.47 0.42 -6.08
N GLN A 608 -5.37 1.34 -5.10
CA GLN A 608 -4.87 2.71 -5.34
C GLN A 608 -3.53 2.75 -6.09
N ASP A 609 -2.60 1.82 -5.80
CA ASP A 609 -1.26 1.80 -6.37
C ASP A 609 -1.13 0.98 -7.68
N CYS A 610 -2.21 0.35 -8.14
CA CYS A 610 -2.24 -0.44 -9.40
C CYS A 610 -3.55 -0.28 -10.19
N CYS A 611 -4.23 0.86 -10.03
CA CYS A 611 -5.51 1.14 -10.68
C CYS A 611 -5.29 1.76 -12.06
N GLN A 612 -5.48 0.97 -13.13
CA GLN A 612 -5.35 1.44 -14.51
C GLN A 612 -6.21 2.68 -14.81
N LEU A 613 -7.42 2.77 -14.24
CA LEU A 613 -8.27 3.96 -14.38
C LEU A 613 -7.62 5.22 -13.78
N ARG A 614 -6.97 5.08 -12.63
CA ARG A 614 -6.27 6.17 -11.93
C ARG A 614 -5.01 6.59 -12.69
N ASP A 615 -4.28 5.62 -13.23
CA ASP A 615 -3.09 5.85 -14.03
C ASP A 615 -3.44 6.65 -15.30
N GLU A 616 -4.47 6.23 -16.03
CA GLU A 616 -4.95 6.93 -17.23
C GLU A 616 -5.50 8.33 -16.90
N ALA A 617 -6.28 8.47 -15.82
CA ALA A 617 -6.76 9.78 -15.37
C ALA A 617 -5.62 10.75 -15.04
N THR A 618 -4.57 10.25 -14.35
CA THR A 618 -3.37 11.02 -14.01
C THR A 618 -2.59 11.40 -15.27
N ALA A 619 -2.34 10.44 -16.16
CA ALA A 619 -1.59 10.64 -17.39
C ALA A 619 -2.22 11.70 -18.31
N HIS A 620 -3.55 11.78 -18.33
CA HIS A 620 -4.31 12.75 -19.13
C HIS A 620 -4.69 14.04 -18.37
N GLY A 621 -4.16 14.26 -17.17
CA GLY A 621 -4.36 15.50 -16.40
C GLY A 621 -5.82 15.76 -16.01
N VAL A 622 -6.56 14.70 -15.72
CA VAL A 622 -7.89 14.77 -15.11
C VAL A 622 -7.73 15.22 -13.67
N VAL A 623 -8.54 16.19 -13.25
CA VAL A 623 -8.61 16.67 -11.88
C VAL A 623 -9.98 16.29 -11.33
N PHE A 624 -10.04 15.78 -10.10
CA PHE A 624 -11.31 15.48 -9.48
C PHE A 624 -12.08 16.77 -9.18
N GLU A 625 -13.30 16.86 -9.70
CA GLU A 625 -14.28 17.88 -9.36
C GLU A 625 -15.53 17.18 -8.82
N LEU A 626 -16.15 17.77 -7.79
CA LEU A 626 -17.41 17.26 -7.27
C LEU A 626 -18.49 17.36 -8.35
N PRO A 627 -19.13 16.24 -8.73
CA PRO A 627 -20.16 16.26 -9.76
C PRO A 627 -21.39 17.05 -9.31
N LEU A 628 -22.10 17.65 -10.27
CA LEU A 628 -23.34 18.39 -10.00
C LEU A 628 -24.53 17.48 -9.69
N HIS A 629 -24.49 16.22 -10.12
CA HIS A 629 -25.51 15.21 -9.82
C HIS A 629 -25.13 14.40 -8.58
N VAL A 630 -26.15 13.81 -7.94
CA VAL A 630 -25.94 12.85 -6.87
C VAL A 630 -25.42 11.55 -7.49
N ARG A 631 -24.21 11.13 -7.09
CA ARG A 631 -23.69 9.81 -7.47
C ARG A 631 -24.47 8.73 -6.72
N PRO A 632 -25.04 7.73 -7.43
CA PRO A 632 -25.71 6.61 -6.77
C PRO A 632 -24.75 5.89 -5.82
N TYR A 633 -25.27 5.42 -4.69
CA TYR A 633 -24.58 4.53 -3.79
C TYR A 633 -25.24 3.15 -3.83
N GLU A 634 -24.44 2.11 -3.99
CA GLU A 634 -24.89 0.72 -3.87
C GLU A 634 -24.11 0.02 -2.75
N PRO A 635 -24.77 -0.71 -1.84
CA PRO A 635 -24.07 -1.53 -0.87
C PRO A 635 -23.09 -2.50 -1.55
N VAL A 636 -21.95 -2.74 -0.90
CA VAL A 636 -20.98 -3.74 -1.37
C VAL A 636 -21.63 -5.12 -1.33
N VAL A 637 -21.56 -5.85 -2.44
CA VAL A 637 -22.16 -7.18 -2.57
C VAL A 637 -21.11 -8.24 -2.24
N ALA A 638 -21.31 -8.94 -1.14
CA ALA A 638 -20.49 -10.06 -0.66
C ALA A 638 -21.32 -11.37 -0.62
N ASP A 639 -21.89 -11.73 -1.77
CA ASP A 639 -22.79 -12.88 -1.95
C ASP A 639 -22.06 -14.16 -2.40
N HIS A 640 -20.73 -14.14 -2.35
CA HIS A 640 -19.81 -15.23 -2.64
C HIS A 640 -18.70 -15.25 -1.56
N PRO A 641 -18.23 -16.42 -1.09
CA PRO A 641 -17.26 -16.50 0.01
C PRO A 641 -15.94 -15.75 -0.25
N PHE A 642 -15.47 -15.73 -1.51
CA PHE A 642 -14.17 -15.15 -1.87
C PHE A 642 -14.21 -13.99 -2.86
N ILE A 643 -15.36 -13.66 -3.47
CA ILE A 643 -15.44 -12.63 -4.52
C ILE A 643 -16.36 -11.53 -4.03
N VAL A 644 -15.89 -10.29 -4.10
CA VAL A 644 -16.61 -9.10 -3.63
C VAL A 644 -16.86 -8.17 -4.80
N ARG A 645 -18.07 -7.62 -4.89
CA ARG A 645 -18.46 -6.66 -5.93
C ARG A 645 -18.85 -5.32 -5.31
N ASP A 646 -18.10 -4.29 -5.68
CA ASP A 646 -18.33 -2.90 -5.31
C ASP A 646 -18.69 -2.07 -6.54
N ASN A 647 -20.00 -1.98 -6.82
CA ASN A 647 -20.51 -1.25 -7.98
C ASN A 647 -20.27 0.26 -7.89
N ASN A 648 -19.90 0.82 -6.72
CA ASN A 648 -19.53 2.22 -6.61
C ASN A 648 -18.25 2.55 -7.38
N LYS A 649 -17.38 1.56 -7.59
CA LYS A 649 -16.14 1.70 -8.36
C LYS A 649 -16.30 1.40 -9.85
N CYS A 650 -17.41 0.76 -10.25
CA CYS A 650 -17.60 0.22 -11.59
C CYS A 650 -17.75 1.33 -12.64
N ILE A 651 -16.93 1.28 -13.69
CA ILE A 651 -17.01 2.18 -14.86
C ILE A 651 -17.75 1.55 -16.06
N ALA A 652 -18.50 0.47 -15.82
CA ALA A 652 -19.25 -0.27 -16.85
C ALA A 652 -18.43 -0.70 -18.09
N CYS A 653 -17.13 -0.98 -17.91
CA CYS A 653 -16.24 -1.32 -19.03
C CYS A 653 -16.50 -2.72 -19.63
N GLY A 654 -17.29 -3.57 -18.97
CA GLY A 654 -17.64 -4.93 -19.44
C GLY A 654 -16.51 -5.95 -19.45
N ARG A 655 -15.27 -5.58 -19.07
CA ARG A 655 -14.11 -6.48 -19.15
C ARG A 655 -14.28 -7.75 -18.31
N CYS A 656 -14.90 -7.63 -17.13
CA CYS A 656 -15.23 -8.77 -16.26
C CYS A 656 -16.32 -9.68 -16.83
N VAL A 657 -17.32 -9.12 -17.52
CA VAL A 657 -18.38 -9.88 -18.20
C VAL A 657 -17.77 -10.71 -19.33
N THR A 658 -16.96 -10.08 -20.18
CA THR A 658 -16.26 -10.77 -21.27
C THR A 658 -15.27 -11.81 -20.74
N ALA A 659 -14.50 -11.52 -19.69
CA ALA A 659 -13.60 -12.51 -19.09
C ALA A 659 -14.35 -13.74 -18.55
N CYS A 660 -15.51 -13.57 -17.92
CA CYS A 660 -16.31 -14.68 -17.41
C CYS A 660 -16.88 -15.55 -18.53
N ALA A 661 -17.27 -14.95 -19.66
CA ALA A 661 -17.90 -15.66 -20.77
C ALA A 661 -16.89 -16.26 -21.76
N GLU A 662 -15.83 -15.54 -22.10
CA GLU A 662 -14.93 -15.89 -23.22
C GLU A 662 -13.56 -16.42 -22.75
N ILE A 663 -13.04 -15.97 -21.60
CA ILE A 663 -11.76 -16.49 -21.07
C ILE A 663 -12.00 -17.77 -20.28
N GLU A 664 -12.92 -17.73 -19.32
CA GLU A 664 -13.20 -18.91 -18.49
C GLU A 664 -14.28 -19.80 -19.13
N GLY A 665 -15.46 -19.24 -19.47
CA GLY A 665 -16.56 -20.00 -20.11
C GLY A 665 -17.91 -20.04 -19.36
N PRO A 666 -18.00 -19.95 -18.02
CA PRO A 666 -19.29 -20.07 -17.32
C PRO A 666 -20.33 -19.01 -17.68
N GLY A 667 -19.91 -17.79 -18.04
CA GLY A 667 -20.80 -16.75 -18.54
C GLY A 667 -21.86 -16.26 -17.53
N VAL A 668 -21.56 -16.26 -16.23
CA VAL A 668 -22.55 -15.95 -15.18
C VAL A 668 -22.80 -14.46 -14.94
N LEU A 669 -21.88 -13.60 -15.38
CA LEU A 669 -21.96 -12.14 -15.22
C LEU A 669 -22.66 -11.49 -16.42
N ALA A 670 -23.41 -10.42 -16.17
CA ALA A 670 -24.09 -9.63 -17.20
C ALA A 670 -24.17 -8.15 -16.79
N PHE A 671 -24.47 -7.29 -17.77
CA PHE A 671 -24.85 -5.91 -17.48
C PHE A 671 -26.28 -5.85 -16.93
N GLN A 672 -26.49 -5.01 -15.93
CA GLN A 672 -27.79 -4.74 -15.33
C GLN A 672 -28.01 -3.24 -15.24
N TYR A 673 -29.26 -2.81 -15.39
CA TYR A 673 -29.64 -1.42 -15.14
C TYR A 673 -30.18 -1.31 -13.72
N HIS A 674 -29.53 -0.51 -12.89
CA HIS A 674 -29.91 -0.28 -11.50
C HIS A 674 -29.83 1.22 -11.19
N GLU A 675 -30.91 1.78 -10.65
CA GLU A 675 -31.03 3.22 -10.33
C GLU A 675 -30.55 4.19 -11.43
N GLY A 676 -30.86 3.88 -12.69
CA GLY A 676 -30.47 4.73 -13.82
C GLY A 676 -29.01 4.58 -14.28
N ARG A 677 -28.26 3.65 -13.68
CA ARG A 677 -26.87 3.34 -14.03
C ARG A 677 -26.74 1.93 -14.61
N LEU A 678 -25.81 1.77 -15.55
CA LEU A 678 -25.40 0.47 -16.05
C LEU A 678 -24.32 -0.11 -15.12
N VAL A 679 -24.63 -1.19 -14.42
CA VAL A 679 -23.71 -1.90 -13.50
C VAL A 679 -23.50 -3.34 -13.96
N VAL A 680 -22.62 -4.07 -13.26
CA VAL A 680 -22.40 -5.51 -13.50
C VAL A 680 -23.09 -6.30 -12.40
N GLY A 681 -23.82 -7.35 -12.78
CA GLY A 681 -24.52 -8.26 -11.89
C GLY A 681 -24.45 -9.70 -12.40
N THR A 682 -25.23 -10.61 -11.81
CA THR A 682 -25.39 -11.97 -12.34
C THR A 682 -26.49 -11.99 -13.41
N HIS A 683 -26.37 -12.84 -14.42
CA HIS A 683 -27.33 -12.96 -15.52
C HIS A 683 -28.79 -13.19 -15.07
N ASN A 684 -28.99 -13.85 -13.94
CA ASN A 684 -30.30 -14.23 -13.39
C ASN A 684 -30.68 -13.46 -12.11
N GLY A 685 -29.83 -12.53 -11.64
CA GLY A 685 -30.05 -11.77 -10.41
C GLY A 685 -29.88 -12.56 -9.10
N LEU A 686 -29.51 -13.85 -9.17
CA LEU A 686 -29.23 -14.67 -7.99
C LEU A 686 -27.88 -14.28 -7.36
N PRO A 687 -27.68 -14.59 -6.05
CA PRO A 687 -26.37 -14.55 -5.41
C PRO A 687 -25.31 -15.28 -6.24
N LEU A 688 -24.11 -14.72 -6.39
CA LEU A 688 -23.05 -15.33 -7.20
C LEU A 688 -22.72 -16.76 -6.75
N SER A 689 -22.72 -17.04 -5.45
CA SER A 689 -22.56 -18.39 -4.86
C SER A 689 -23.62 -19.41 -5.30
N GLN A 690 -24.80 -18.96 -5.72
CA GLN A 690 -25.92 -19.81 -6.18
C GLN A 690 -25.97 -19.96 -7.70
N THR A 691 -25.07 -19.30 -8.43
CA THR A 691 -24.93 -19.44 -9.89
C THR A 691 -23.97 -20.57 -10.25
N ASP A 692 -23.72 -20.75 -11.55
CA ASP A 692 -22.69 -21.65 -12.06
C ASP A 692 -21.28 -21.02 -11.99
N CYS A 693 -21.06 -20.07 -11.08
CA CYS A 693 -19.75 -19.51 -10.83
C CYS A 693 -18.83 -20.62 -10.33
N VAL A 694 -17.64 -20.73 -10.92
CA VAL A 694 -16.65 -21.76 -10.59
C VAL A 694 -15.53 -21.25 -9.67
N SER A 695 -15.72 -20.07 -9.06
CA SER A 695 -14.75 -19.43 -8.16
C SER A 695 -13.39 -19.06 -8.80
N CYS A 696 -13.25 -19.11 -10.13
CA CYS A 696 -11.95 -18.95 -10.81
C CYS A 696 -11.27 -17.59 -10.60
N GLY A 697 -12.06 -16.53 -10.38
CA GLY A 697 -11.56 -15.16 -10.17
C GLY A 697 -11.11 -14.39 -11.42
N GLN A 698 -11.28 -14.93 -12.64
CA GLN A 698 -10.85 -14.21 -13.86
C GLN A 698 -11.53 -12.86 -14.05
N CYS A 699 -12.76 -12.70 -13.55
CA CYS A 699 -13.49 -11.43 -13.55
C CYS A 699 -12.85 -10.38 -12.61
N VAL A 700 -12.30 -10.81 -11.47
CA VAL A 700 -11.58 -9.97 -10.51
C VAL A 700 -10.25 -9.52 -11.12
N ARG A 701 -9.47 -10.46 -11.66
CA ARG A 701 -8.21 -10.18 -12.36
C ARG A 701 -8.41 -9.22 -13.54
N ALA A 702 -9.54 -9.32 -14.25
CA ALA A 702 -9.85 -8.46 -15.37
C ALA A 702 -10.36 -7.04 -15.00
N CYS A 703 -10.59 -6.73 -13.72
CA CYS A 703 -11.16 -5.43 -13.33
C CYS A 703 -10.09 -4.30 -13.36
N PRO A 704 -10.28 -3.20 -14.10
CA PRO A 704 -9.31 -2.11 -14.17
C PRO A 704 -9.41 -1.08 -13.04
N CYS A 705 -10.43 -1.16 -12.19
CA CYS A 705 -10.80 -0.11 -11.22
C CYS A 705 -11.17 -0.62 -9.81
N GLY A 706 -10.98 -1.91 -9.52
CA GLY A 706 -11.28 -2.49 -8.21
C GLY A 706 -12.77 -2.65 -7.87
N ALA A 707 -13.65 -2.61 -8.87
CA ALA A 707 -15.09 -2.90 -8.71
C ALA A 707 -15.39 -4.38 -8.47
N LEU A 708 -14.52 -5.27 -8.93
CA LEU A 708 -14.48 -6.67 -8.49
C LEU A 708 -13.15 -6.87 -7.77
N ASP A 709 -13.23 -7.39 -6.56
CA ASP A 709 -12.08 -7.76 -5.74
C ASP A 709 -12.33 -9.12 -5.08
N TYR A 710 -11.39 -9.58 -4.26
CA TYR A 710 -11.48 -10.86 -3.58
C TYR A 710 -11.08 -10.76 -2.10
N VAL A 711 -11.53 -11.72 -1.32
CA VAL A 711 -11.19 -11.84 0.11
C VAL A 711 -9.75 -12.35 0.23
N ARG A 712 -8.91 -11.56 0.90
CA ARG A 712 -7.51 -11.87 1.15
C ARG A 712 -7.36 -12.57 2.50
N GLU A 713 -6.48 -13.55 2.58
CA GLU A 713 -6.15 -14.30 3.81
C GLU A 713 -4.74 -13.94 4.33
N ARG A 714 -4.02 -13.03 3.64
CA ARG A 714 -2.68 -12.56 4.07
C ARG A 714 -2.63 -12.02 5.51
N GLY A 715 -3.72 -11.43 6.02
CA GLY A 715 -3.80 -10.93 7.39
C GLY A 715 -3.84 -12.05 8.43
N ASP A 716 -4.60 -13.12 8.14
CA ASP A 716 -4.67 -14.32 8.97
C ASP A 716 -3.32 -15.03 9.00
N VAL A 717 -2.66 -15.13 7.83
CA VAL A 717 -1.31 -15.72 7.75
C VAL A 717 -0.28 -14.90 8.53
N PHE A 718 -0.29 -13.57 8.42
CA PHE A 718 0.59 -12.74 9.24
C PHE A 718 0.29 -12.89 10.74
N THR A 719 -0.98 -12.99 11.12
CA THR A 719 -1.35 -13.21 12.52
C THR A 719 -0.76 -14.53 13.04
N ALA A 720 -0.82 -15.60 12.25
CA ALA A 720 -0.22 -16.88 12.58
C ALA A 720 1.32 -16.80 12.65
N ILE A 721 1.98 -16.11 11.71
CA ILE A 721 3.45 -15.91 11.68
C ILE A 721 3.95 -15.17 12.92
N ASN A 722 3.18 -14.20 13.41
CA ASN A 722 3.57 -13.40 14.58
C ASN A 722 3.15 -14.02 15.91
N ASP A 723 2.47 -15.17 15.91
CA ASP A 723 2.16 -15.91 17.13
C ASP A 723 3.34 -16.84 17.49
N PRO A 724 4.04 -16.59 18.62
CA PRO A 724 5.19 -17.41 19.01
C PRO A 724 4.85 -18.87 19.36
N HIS A 725 3.57 -19.22 19.48
CA HIS A 725 3.11 -20.58 19.74
C HIS A 725 2.73 -21.36 18.48
N THR A 726 2.60 -20.69 17.34
CA THR A 726 2.17 -21.31 16.09
C THR A 726 3.36 -21.60 15.19
N VAL A 727 3.44 -22.82 14.65
CA VAL A 727 4.36 -23.18 13.56
C VAL A 727 3.65 -23.02 12.23
N VAL A 728 4.15 -22.11 11.39
CA VAL A 728 3.54 -21.81 10.08
C VAL A 728 4.29 -22.55 8.97
N VAL A 729 3.61 -23.50 8.34
CA VAL A 729 4.13 -24.28 7.21
C VAL A 729 3.54 -23.73 5.91
N GLY A 730 4.40 -23.25 5.02
CA GLY A 730 4.02 -22.80 3.68
C GLY A 730 4.44 -23.79 2.60
N PHE A 731 3.64 -23.97 1.56
CA PHE A 731 4.07 -24.71 0.36
C PHE A 731 3.62 -24.04 -0.93
N VAL A 732 4.49 -24.05 -1.95
CA VAL A 732 4.36 -23.15 -3.11
C VAL A 732 4.22 -23.87 -4.44
N ALA A 733 3.16 -23.54 -5.20
CA ALA A 733 2.84 -24.15 -6.49
C ALA A 733 3.89 -23.86 -7.58
N PRO A 734 4.08 -24.78 -8.55
CA PRO A 734 5.09 -24.62 -9.60
C PRO A 734 4.96 -23.34 -10.41
N ALA A 735 3.73 -22.96 -10.80
CA ALA A 735 3.47 -21.78 -11.62
C ALA A 735 3.89 -20.45 -10.97
N VAL A 736 3.98 -20.40 -9.64
CA VAL A 736 4.46 -19.22 -8.88
C VAL A 736 5.88 -18.83 -9.29
N ARG A 737 6.71 -19.82 -9.65
CA ARG A 737 8.09 -19.61 -10.09
C ARG A 737 8.20 -18.68 -11.28
N SER A 738 7.30 -18.84 -12.24
CA SER A 738 7.32 -18.04 -13.47
C SER A 738 7.12 -16.55 -13.22
N VAL A 739 6.26 -16.20 -12.26
CA VAL A 739 5.96 -14.80 -11.92
C VAL A 739 7.04 -14.22 -11.03
N ILE A 740 7.50 -14.95 -10.01
CA ILE A 740 8.58 -14.48 -9.14
C ILE A 740 9.88 -14.28 -9.92
N ALA A 741 10.21 -15.20 -10.84
CA ALA A 741 11.37 -15.07 -11.71
C ALA A 741 11.30 -13.79 -12.55
N ALA A 742 10.15 -13.52 -13.16
CA ALA A 742 9.95 -12.32 -13.98
C ALA A 742 9.97 -11.03 -13.13
N GLU A 743 9.29 -11.01 -11.99
CA GLU A 743 9.17 -9.82 -11.10
C GLU A 743 10.54 -9.35 -10.58
N TYR A 744 11.41 -10.31 -10.22
CA TYR A 744 12.72 -10.01 -9.63
C TYR A 744 13.90 -10.16 -10.61
N GLY A 745 13.62 -10.47 -11.89
CA GLY A 745 14.67 -10.66 -12.91
C GLY A 745 15.62 -11.82 -12.61
N ILE A 746 15.08 -12.94 -12.11
CA ILE A 746 15.84 -14.12 -11.70
C ILE A 746 15.79 -15.18 -12.80
N GLU A 747 16.91 -15.83 -13.06
CA GLU A 747 16.99 -16.95 -14.00
C GLU A 747 16.08 -18.13 -13.57
N PRO A 748 15.41 -18.85 -14.49
CA PRO A 748 14.49 -19.95 -14.18
C PRO A 748 15.01 -20.98 -13.16
N ALA A 749 16.28 -21.40 -13.31
CA ALA A 749 16.91 -22.38 -12.43
C ALA A 749 17.13 -21.88 -10.99
N ALA A 750 17.20 -20.56 -10.78
CA ALA A 750 17.38 -19.92 -9.48
C ALA A 750 16.04 -19.53 -8.82
N ALA A 751 14.91 -19.68 -9.52
CA ALA A 751 13.60 -19.29 -9.01
C ALA A 751 13.18 -20.11 -7.78
N SER A 752 13.40 -21.43 -7.79
CA SER A 752 13.02 -22.31 -6.66
C SER A 752 13.76 -21.95 -5.37
N PRO A 753 15.12 -21.84 -5.37
CA PRO A 753 15.82 -21.44 -4.15
C PRO A 753 15.47 -20.04 -3.66
N PHE A 754 15.24 -19.12 -4.59
CA PHE A 754 14.86 -17.75 -4.22
C PHE A 754 13.50 -17.69 -3.53
N ILE A 755 12.49 -18.42 -4.03
CA ILE A 755 11.15 -18.44 -3.42
C ILE A 755 11.20 -19.04 -2.01
N ALA A 756 11.95 -20.12 -1.82
CA ALA A 756 12.12 -20.72 -0.49
C ALA A 756 12.75 -19.73 0.49
N GLY A 757 13.79 -19.01 0.06
CA GLY A 757 14.39 -17.91 0.83
C GLY A 757 13.40 -16.77 1.12
N LEU A 758 12.66 -16.33 0.10
CA LEU A 758 11.69 -15.24 0.19
C LEU A 758 10.58 -15.56 1.19
N MET A 759 10.01 -16.77 1.14
CA MET A 759 8.97 -17.19 2.08
C MET A 759 9.51 -17.24 3.52
N ARG A 760 10.74 -17.72 3.75
CA ARG A 760 11.34 -17.65 5.09
C ARG A 760 11.49 -16.22 5.60
N GLN A 761 11.84 -15.28 4.72
CA GLN A 761 11.93 -13.86 5.09
C GLN A 761 10.59 -13.19 5.31
N VAL A 762 9.53 -13.68 4.67
CA VAL A 762 8.16 -13.29 4.99
C VAL A 762 7.77 -13.77 6.40
N GLY A 763 8.37 -14.87 6.87
CA GLY A 763 8.23 -15.38 8.24
C GLY A 763 7.72 -16.81 8.35
N PHE A 764 7.68 -17.58 7.26
CA PHE A 764 7.31 -19.00 7.32
C PHE A 764 8.40 -19.83 8.01
N ASP A 765 8.01 -20.66 9.00
CA ASP A 765 8.93 -21.54 9.74
C ASP A 765 9.43 -22.71 8.88
N LYS A 766 8.55 -23.21 8.00
CA LYS A 766 8.86 -24.28 7.05
C LYS A 766 8.32 -23.96 5.67
N VAL A 767 9.13 -24.24 4.65
CA VAL A 767 8.76 -24.01 3.26
C VAL A 767 8.95 -25.28 2.46
N PHE A 768 7.86 -25.86 1.98
CA PHE A 768 7.86 -27.06 1.14
C PHE A 768 7.55 -26.76 -0.32
N ASP A 769 7.98 -27.67 -1.19
CA ASP A 769 7.69 -27.60 -2.61
C ASP A 769 6.38 -28.32 -2.94
N PHE A 770 5.40 -27.61 -3.51
CA PHE A 770 4.13 -28.20 -3.95
C PHE A 770 4.33 -29.28 -5.00
N SER A 771 5.40 -29.22 -5.78
CA SER A 771 5.71 -30.20 -6.84
C SER A 771 5.89 -31.62 -6.26
N PHE A 772 6.28 -31.74 -4.98
CA PHE A 772 6.28 -33.01 -4.25
C PHE A 772 4.88 -33.64 -4.19
N ALA A 773 3.87 -32.85 -3.82
CA ALA A 773 2.50 -33.34 -3.75
C ALA A 773 1.90 -33.55 -5.15
N ALA A 774 2.40 -32.86 -6.17
CA ALA A 774 2.03 -33.15 -7.56
C ALA A 774 2.54 -34.54 -7.99
N ASP A 775 3.76 -34.91 -7.61
CA ASP A 775 4.26 -36.28 -7.79
C ASP A 775 3.37 -37.30 -7.06
N LEU A 776 2.97 -37.01 -5.82
CA LEU A 776 2.06 -37.85 -5.04
C LEU A 776 0.70 -38.02 -5.75
N THR A 777 0.13 -36.94 -6.29
CA THR A 777 -1.11 -37.02 -7.07
C THR A 777 -0.97 -37.89 -8.31
N ILE A 778 0.17 -37.84 -9.02
CA ILE A 778 0.39 -38.69 -10.20
C ILE A 778 0.43 -40.17 -9.82
N LEU A 779 1.05 -40.53 -8.70
CA LEU A 779 1.09 -41.93 -8.26
C LEU A 779 -0.32 -42.47 -7.99
N GLU A 780 -1.14 -41.73 -7.25
CA GLU A 780 -2.52 -42.14 -6.96
C GLU A 780 -3.42 -42.10 -8.21
N GLU A 781 -3.41 -41.01 -8.97
CA GLU A 781 -4.31 -40.79 -10.11
C GLU A 781 -4.00 -41.72 -11.28
N THR A 782 -2.72 -42.02 -11.51
CA THR A 782 -2.31 -43.03 -12.52
C THR A 782 -2.67 -44.44 -12.07
N THR A 783 -2.54 -44.75 -10.77
CA THR A 783 -2.95 -46.06 -10.24
C THR A 783 -4.46 -46.26 -10.39
N GLU A 784 -5.26 -45.26 -10.03
CA GLU A 784 -6.71 -45.25 -10.23
C GLU A 784 -7.07 -45.43 -11.72
N PHE A 785 -6.40 -44.69 -12.61
CA PHE A 785 -6.61 -44.78 -14.05
C PHE A 785 -6.35 -46.21 -14.58
N LEU A 786 -5.21 -46.79 -14.23
CA LEU A 786 -4.85 -48.14 -14.66
C LEU A 786 -5.81 -49.20 -14.09
N GLU A 787 -6.29 -49.01 -12.86
CA GLU A 787 -7.32 -49.87 -12.28
C GLU A 787 -8.65 -49.76 -13.04
N ARG A 788 -9.11 -48.54 -13.37
CA ARG A 788 -10.34 -48.34 -14.18
C ARG A 788 -10.21 -49.01 -15.55
N VAL A 789 -9.06 -48.88 -16.21
CA VAL A 789 -8.77 -49.55 -17.49
C VAL A 789 -8.80 -51.07 -17.35
N ALA A 790 -8.18 -51.62 -16.29
CA ALA A 790 -8.10 -53.05 -16.07
C ALA A 790 -9.44 -53.69 -15.66
N THR A 791 -10.28 -52.98 -14.92
CA THR A 791 -11.54 -53.48 -14.35
C THR A 791 -12.77 -53.14 -15.19
N GLY A 792 -12.64 -52.29 -16.22
CA GLY A 792 -13.77 -51.78 -16.99
C GLY A 792 -14.59 -50.75 -16.19
N GLY A 793 -13.91 -49.91 -15.40
CA GLY A 793 -14.51 -48.80 -14.66
C GLY A 793 -15.00 -47.67 -15.56
N VAL A 794 -15.43 -46.56 -14.95
CA VAL A 794 -16.00 -45.41 -15.68
C VAL A 794 -14.89 -44.65 -16.41
N LEU A 795 -14.98 -44.62 -17.74
CA LEU A 795 -14.07 -43.91 -18.65
C LEU A 795 -14.84 -42.96 -19.59
N PRO A 796 -14.25 -41.84 -20.05
CA PRO A 796 -12.91 -41.36 -19.70
C PRO A 796 -12.78 -40.97 -18.24
N GLN A 797 -11.61 -41.17 -17.63
CA GLN A 797 -11.28 -40.56 -16.35
C GLN A 797 -10.91 -39.09 -16.58
N PHE A 798 -11.62 -38.16 -15.93
CA PHE A 798 -11.26 -36.75 -15.89
C PHE A 798 -10.37 -36.46 -14.69
N THR A 799 -9.34 -35.65 -14.89
CA THR A 799 -8.54 -35.12 -13.78
C THR A 799 -9.40 -34.29 -12.82
N SER A 800 -9.10 -34.32 -11.53
CA SER A 800 -9.85 -33.59 -10.50
C SER A 800 -9.05 -32.47 -9.81
N CYS A 801 -7.79 -32.27 -10.18
CA CYS A 801 -6.89 -31.33 -9.50
C CYS A 801 -7.22 -29.84 -9.68
N CYS A 802 -8.05 -29.50 -10.69
CA CYS A 802 -8.48 -28.13 -10.99
C CYS A 802 -9.85 -27.82 -10.36
N PRO A 803 -9.93 -26.97 -9.31
CA PRO A 803 -11.20 -26.71 -8.63
C PRO A 803 -12.23 -25.99 -9.50
N GLY A 804 -11.79 -25.17 -10.47
CA GLY A 804 -12.71 -24.54 -11.42
C GLY A 804 -13.42 -25.56 -12.32
N TRP A 805 -12.75 -26.66 -12.65
CA TRP A 805 -13.35 -27.77 -13.40
C TRP A 805 -14.30 -28.59 -12.52
N VAL A 806 -13.88 -28.98 -11.32
CA VAL A 806 -14.73 -29.70 -10.35
C VAL A 806 -16.01 -28.90 -10.06
N ASN A 807 -15.88 -27.60 -9.79
CA ASN A 807 -17.02 -26.72 -9.56
C ASN A 807 -17.99 -26.65 -10.75
N LEU A 808 -17.48 -26.70 -12.00
CA LEU A 808 -18.34 -26.74 -13.18
C LEU A 808 -19.13 -28.05 -13.25
N VAL A 809 -18.47 -29.18 -13.00
CA VAL A 809 -19.10 -30.50 -12.96
C VAL A 809 -20.22 -30.52 -11.93
N GLU A 810 -19.95 -30.17 -10.68
CA GLU A 810 -20.96 -30.24 -9.62
C GLU A 810 -22.16 -29.30 -9.85
N ARG A 811 -21.93 -28.14 -10.48
CA ARG A 811 -22.96 -27.10 -10.65
C ARG A 811 -23.76 -27.23 -11.94
N ARG A 812 -23.14 -27.68 -13.02
CA ARG A 812 -23.70 -27.67 -14.38
C ARG A 812 -23.78 -29.05 -15.03
N TYR A 813 -22.86 -29.96 -14.71
CA TYR A 813 -22.76 -31.29 -15.34
C TYR A 813 -22.57 -32.42 -14.30
N PRO A 814 -23.45 -32.55 -13.29
CA PRO A 814 -23.29 -33.53 -12.22
C PRO A 814 -23.24 -34.99 -12.71
N GLU A 815 -23.72 -35.26 -13.93
CA GLU A 815 -23.63 -36.55 -14.61
C GLU A 815 -22.18 -37.01 -14.85
N LEU A 816 -21.20 -36.10 -14.78
CA LEU A 816 -19.78 -36.42 -14.94
C LEU A 816 -19.05 -36.68 -13.62
N ILE A 817 -19.73 -36.65 -12.46
CA ILE A 817 -19.08 -36.87 -11.16
C ILE A 817 -18.34 -38.21 -11.10
N ASP A 818 -18.94 -39.30 -11.58
CA ASP A 818 -18.32 -40.64 -11.57
C ASP A 818 -17.10 -40.73 -12.50
N HIS A 819 -16.97 -39.82 -13.45
CA HIS A 819 -15.81 -39.73 -14.32
C HIS A 819 -14.64 -38.99 -13.68
N LEU A 820 -14.86 -38.18 -12.64
CA LEU A 820 -13.76 -37.50 -11.94
C LEU A 820 -12.87 -38.52 -11.22
N SER A 821 -11.57 -38.29 -11.29
CA SER A 821 -10.57 -38.93 -10.43
C SER A 821 -10.93 -38.69 -8.96
N SER A 822 -10.90 -39.75 -8.16
CA SER A 822 -11.17 -39.65 -6.71
C SER A 822 -10.01 -39.00 -5.95
N CYS A 823 -8.84 -38.89 -6.58
CA CYS A 823 -7.66 -38.28 -5.97
C CYS A 823 -7.92 -36.82 -5.56
N LYS A 824 -7.48 -36.46 -4.35
CA LYS A 824 -7.42 -35.05 -3.92
C LYS A 824 -6.46 -34.29 -4.82
N SER A 825 -6.63 -32.97 -4.93
CA SER A 825 -5.63 -32.17 -5.64
C SER A 825 -4.30 -32.14 -4.87
N PRO A 826 -3.18 -31.79 -5.52
CA PRO A 826 -1.90 -31.69 -4.83
C PRO A 826 -1.91 -30.71 -3.64
N GLN A 827 -2.77 -29.68 -3.66
CA GLN A 827 -2.93 -28.78 -2.52
C GLN A 827 -3.43 -29.54 -1.28
N GLN A 828 -4.50 -30.31 -1.44
CA GLN A 828 -5.13 -31.01 -0.32
C GLN A 828 -4.31 -32.23 0.09
N MET A 829 -3.67 -32.92 -0.87
CA MET A 829 -2.71 -33.99 -0.59
C MET A 829 -1.51 -33.49 0.22
N MET A 830 -0.98 -32.30 -0.10
CA MET A 830 0.08 -31.70 0.72
C MET A 830 -0.44 -31.35 2.13
N GLY A 831 -1.60 -30.68 2.21
CA GLY A 831 -2.21 -30.29 3.48
C GLY A 831 -2.41 -31.45 4.44
N THR A 832 -3.09 -32.51 3.99
CA THR A 832 -3.31 -33.72 4.79
C THR A 832 -1.98 -34.42 5.14
N THR A 833 -1.03 -34.48 4.21
CA THR A 833 0.28 -35.10 4.46
C THR A 833 1.06 -34.32 5.53
N VAL A 834 1.03 -32.99 5.49
CA VAL A 834 1.69 -32.16 6.52
C VAL A 834 1.03 -32.37 7.89
N LYS A 835 -0.30 -32.39 7.96
CA LYS A 835 -1.02 -32.54 9.23
C LYS A 835 -0.90 -33.93 9.85
N HIS A 836 -0.81 -34.99 9.04
CA HIS A 836 -0.78 -36.35 9.57
C HIS A 836 0.62 -36.96 9.66
N HIS A 837 1.50 -36.68 8.70
CA HIS A 837 2.86 -37.23 8.68
C HIS A 837 3.88 -36.27 9.30
N PHE A 838 4.01 -35.05 8.76
CA PHE A 838 5.03 -34.10 9.23
C PHE A 838 4.79 -33.67 10.68
N ALA A 839 3.56 -33.33 11.06
CA ALA A 839 3.24 -32.91 12.43
C ALA A 839 3.62 -33.99 13.45
N ALA A 840 3.28 -35.26 13.16
CA ALA A 840 3.63 -36.39 14.00
C ALA A 840 5.16 -36.60 14.08
N GLN A 841 5.86 -36.49 12.96
CA GLN A 841 7.31 -36.63 12.89
C GLN A 841 8.04 -35.50 13.65
N ALA A 842 7.55 -34.27 13.55
CA ALA A 842 8.12 -33.08 14.19
C ALA A 842 7.70 -32.92 15.66
N GLY A 843 6.71 -33.69 16.13
CA GLY A 843 6.17 -33.59 17.48
C GLY A 843 5.33 -32.32 17.71
N ILE A 844 4.69 -31.81 16.66
CA ILE A 844 3.86 -30.60 16.67
C ILE A 844 2.39 -31.01 16.80
N THR A 845 1.63 -30.34 17.68
CA THR A 845 0.18 -30.58 17.79
C THR A 845 -0.57 -29.87 16.67
N LEU A 846 -1.76 -30.36 16.31
CA LEU A 846 -2.55 -29.71 15.25
C LEU A 846 -3.04 -28.30 15.63
N ASP A 847 -3.20 -28.02 16.93
CA ASP A 847 -3.59 -26.69 17.42
C ASP A 847 -2.45 -25.67 17.28
N ASP A 848 -1.20 -26.14 17.29
CA ASP A 848 0.01 -25.32 17.15
C ASP A 848 0.52 -25.27 15.69
N LEU A 849 -0.22 -25.83 14.72
CA LEU A 849 0.20 -25.95 13.33
C LEU A 849 -0.74 -25.19 12.39
N TYR A 850 -0.17 -24.28 11.60
CA TYR A 850 -0.92 -23.51 10.59
C TYR A 850 -0.37 -23.76 9.19
N VAL A 851 -1.18 -24.41 8.34
CA VAL A 851 -0.79 -24.88 7.01
C VAL A 851 -1.30 -23.92 5.92
N VAL A 852 -0.37 -23.38 5.13
CA VAL A 852 -0.65 -22.34 4.12
C VAL A 852 -0.24 -22.81 2.72
N SER A 853 -1.18 -22.73 1.77
CA SER A 853 -0.90 -23.00 0.37
C SER A 853 -0.66 -21.72 -0.43
N VAL A 854 0.46 -21.61 -1.15
CA VAL A 854 0.76 -20.48 -2.04
C VAL A 854 0.56 -20.90 -3.49
N VAL A 855 -0.48 -20.38 -4.13
CA VAL A 855 -0.98 -20.89 -5.43
C VAL A 855 -1.39 -19.76 -6.39
N PRO A 856 -1.44 -20.01 -7.71
CA PRO A 856 -1.83 -18.99 -8.68
C PRO A 856 -3.36 -18.88 -8.87
N CYS A 857 -4.17 -19.32 -7.92
CA CYS A 857 -5.61 -19.58 -8.14
C CYS A 857 -6.48 -19.10 -6.98
N ILE A 858 -7.55 -18.35 -7.28
CA ILE A 858 -8.56 -17.96 -6.28
C ILE A 858 -9.48 -19.13 -5.93
N ALA A 859 -9.84 -19.98 -6.90
CA ALA A 859 -10.69 -21.15 -6.66
C ALA A 859 -10.05 -22.19 -5.70
N LYS A 860 -8.74 -22.12 -5.48
CA LYS A 860 -8.07 -22.94 -4.47
C LYS A 860 -8.43 -22.55 -3.03
N LYS A 861 -8.82 -21.29 -2.78
CA LYS A 861 -9.43 -20.87 -1.50
C LYS A 861 -10.77 -21.57 -1.26
N ASP A 862 -11.59 -21.62 -2.31
CA ASP A 862 -12.86 -22.35 -2.32
C ASP A 862 -12.65 -23.84 -2.07
N GLU A 863 -11.62 -24.44 -2.68
CA GLU A 863 -11.25 -25.83 -2.41
C GLU A 863 -10.81 -26.07 -0.97
N ALA A 864 -9.97 -25.22 -0.38
CA ALA A 864 -9.55 -25.37 1.01
C ALA A 864 -10.69 -25.21 2.04
N ALA A 865 -11.79 -24.56 1.66
CA ALA A 865 -12.93 -24.34 2.53
C ALA A 865 -14.00 -25.45 2.45
N ARG A 866 -13.84 -26.47 1.59
CA ARG A 866 -14.87 -27.50 1.40
C ARG A 866 -14.92 -28.46 2.60
N PRO A 867 -16.11 -28.85 3.09
CA PRO A 867 -16.25 -29.71 4.27
C PRO A 867 -15.57 -31.08 4.15
N GLU A 868 -15.51 -31.66 2.95
CA GLU A 868 -14.87 -32.95 2.67
C GLU A 868 -13.33 -32.89 2.72
N HIS A 869 -12.73 -31.69 2.77
CA HIS A 869 -11.29 -31.50 2.97
C HIS A 869 -10.98 -31.21 4.44
N THR A 870 -11.65 -31.96 5.32
CA THR A 870 -11.44 -31.94 6.76
C THR A 870 -11.31 -33.37 7.30
N THR A 871 -10.40 -33.55 8.27
CA THR A 871 -10.24 -34.80 9.02
C THR A 871 -10.44 -34.48 10.50
N ASP A 872 -11.39 -35.16 11.16
CA ASP A 872 -11.78 -34.88 12.56
C ASP A 872 -12.13 -33.40 12.84
N GLY A 873 -12.68 -32.71 11.84
CA GLY A 873 -13.06 -31.29 11.93
C GLY A 873 -11.90 -30.30 11.74
N VAL A 874 -10.69 -30.79 11.48
CA VAL A 874 -9.51 -29.97 11.13
C VAL A 874 -9.38 -29.92 9.62
N ARG A 875 -9.27 -28.72 9.04
CA ARG A 875 -9.06 -28.54 7.58
C ARG A 875 -7.72 -29.09 7.15
N ASP A 876 -7.62 -29.65 5.95
CA ASP A 876 -6.34 -30.06 5.37
C ASP A 876 -5.40 -28.85 5.17
N VAL A 877 -5.95 -27.70 4.77
CA VAL A 877 -5.24 -26.41 4.56
C VAL A 877 -5.96 -25.29 5.30
N ASP A 878 -5.23 -24.51 6.09
CA ASP A 878 -5.79 -23.45 6.95
C ASP A 878 -5.95 -22.11 6.22
N ALA A 879 -5.05 -21.78 5.29
CA ALA A 879 -5.17 -20.59 4.45
C ALA A 879 -4.56 -20.80 3.06
N VAL A 880 -5.03 -20.03 2.08
CA VAL A 880 -4.52 -20.09 0.71
C VAL A 880 -4.11 -18.69 0.26
N LEU A 881 -2.82 -18.46 0.07
CA LEU A 881 -2.31 -17.22 -0.51
C LEU A 881 -2.25 -17.34 -2.03
N THR A 882 -2.82 -16.36 -2.72
CA THR A 882 -2.53 -16.18 -4.13
C THR A 882 -1.08 -15.69 -4.35
N THR A 883 -0.54 -15.86 -5.56
CA THR A 883 0.77 -15.24 -5.91
C THR A 883 0.74 -13.73 -5.70
N THR A 884 -0.38 -13.07 -6.05
CA THR A 884 -0.58 -11.65 -5.78
C THR A 884 -0.56 -11.34 -4.28
N GLU A 885 -1.21 -12.14 -3.43
CA GLU A 885 -1.14 -11.96 -1.97
C GLU A 885 0.27 -12.14 -1.42
N LEU A 886 1.04 -13.13 -1.88
CA LEU A 886 2.44 -13.28 -1.47
C LEU A 886 3.27 -12.04 -1.86
N LEU A 887 3.13 -11.56 -3.10
CA LEU A 887 3.80 -10.33 -3.55
C LEU A 887 3.34 -9.11 -2.74
N GLU A 888 2.05 -9.01 -2.44
CA GLU A 888 1.51 -7.97 -1.57
C GLU A 888 2.10 -8.06 -0.15
N MET A 889 2.26 -9.26 0.43
CA MET A 889 2.93 -9.46 1.73
C MET A 889 4.38 -9.00 1.67
N VAL A 890 5.10 -9.34 0.61
CA VAL A 890 6.48 -8.89 0.38
C VAL A 890 6.56 -7.36 0.26
N GLN A 891 5.66 -6.74 -0.48
CA GLN A 891 5.56 -5.28 -0.62
C GLN A 891 5.20 -4.59 0.70
N MET A 892 4.31 -5.20 1.47
CA MET A 892 3.90 -4.76 2.81
C MET A 892 5.08 -4.82 3.79
N LEU A 893 5.90 -5.87 3.71
CA LEU A 893 7.16 -5.96 4.44
C LEU A 893 8.26 -5.08 3.85
N ARG A 894 8.11 -4.53 2.64
CA ARG A 894 9.17 -3.77 1.93
C ARG A 894 10.45 -4.60 1.72
N LEU A 895 10.33 -5.88 1.39
CA LEU A 895 11.49 -6.71 1.04
C LEU A 895 11.86 -6.49 -0.44
N GLU A 896 13.15 -6.28 -0.69
CA GLU A 896 13.74 -6.19 -2.03
C GLU A 896 14.45 -7.50 -2.40
N ALA A 897 14.79 -7.69 -3.68
CA ALA A 897 15.53 -8.90 -4.12
C ALA A 897 16.83 -9.11 -3.34
N ALA A 898 17.51 -8.02 -2.98
CA ALA A 898 18.77 -8.04 -2.25
C ALA A 898 18.61 -8.42 -0.77
N ASP A 899 17.38 -8.38 -0.23
CA ASP A 899 17.09 -8.92 1.09
C ASP A 899 17.16 -10.44 1.09
N VAL A 900 16.72 -11.07 0.00
CA VAL A 900 16.46 -12.51 -0.09
C VAL A 900 17.76 -13.30 -0.15
N GLU A 901 17.98 -14.13 0.87
CA GLU A 901 18.99 -15.18 0.86
C GLU A 901 18.36 -16.45 0.25
N PRO A 902 18.74 -16.86 -0.98
CA PRO A 902 18.20 -18.08 -1.57
C PRO A 902 18.58 -19.31 -0.76
N GLY A 903 17.67 -20.27 -0.62
CA GLY A 903 17.90 -21.50 0.14
C GLY A 903 17.12 -22.69 -0.42
N GLU A 904 17.40 -23.89 0.04
CA GLU A 904 16.67 -25.10 -0.40
C GLU A 904 15.28 -25.16 0.24
N PHE A 905 14.36 -25.99 -0.30
CA PHE A 905 13.12 -26.32 0.39
C PHE A 905 13.40 -27.23 1.60
N ASP A 906 12.52 -27.19 2.60
CA ASP A 906 12.71 -27.97 3.83
C ASP A 906 12.46 -29.48 3.63
N GLU A 907 13.25 -30.30 4.31
CA GLU A 907 12.97 -31.72 4.53
C GLU A 907 11.71 -31.88 5.40
N PRO A 908 10.89 -32.94 5.23
CA PRO A 908 11.18 -34.18 4.50
C PRO A 908 10.66 -34.20 3.05
N TYR A 909 10.23 -33.06 2.48
CA TYR A 909 9.59 -32.99 1.16
C TYR A 909 10.39 -32.13 0.18
N ALA A 910 11.72 -32.13 0.31
CA ALA A 910 12.59 -31.22 -0.41
C ALA A 910 12.80 -31.62 -1.88
N ARG A 911 12.83 -32.93 -2.18
CA ARG A 911 13.13 -33.42 -3.55
C ARG A 911 11.86 -33.58 -4.36
N VAL A 912 11.92 -33.12 -5.61
CA VAL A 912 10.81 -33.10 -6.56
C VAL A 912 11.24 -33.60 -7.93
N SER A 913 10.29 -34.12 -8.71
CA SER A 913 10.53 -34.48 -10.10
C SER A 913 10.15 -33.34 -11.07
N GLY A 914 10.74 -33.35 -12.26
CA GLY A 914 10.37 -32.46 -13.37
C GLY A 914 8.92 -32.65 -13.83
N ALA A 915 8.36 -33.86 -13.70
CA ALA A 915 6.94 -34.13 -13.97
C ALA A 915 6.04 -33.35 -12.99
N GLY A 916 6.38 -33.33 -11.70
CA GLY A 916 5.69 -32.52 -10.69
C GLY A 916 5.77 -31.02 -10.97
N VAL A 917 6.86 -30.52 -11.57
CA VAL A 917 6.99 -29.11 -11.95
C VAL A 917 6.08 -28.75 -13.14
N LEU A 918 5.91 -29.66 -14.10
CA LEU A 918 5.08 -29.43 -15.28
C LEU A 918 3.59 -29.25 -14.98
N PHE A 919 3.09 -29.66 -13.80
CA PHE A 919 1.69 -29.49 -13.38
C PHE A 919 1.14 -28.07 -13.56
N GLY A 920 1.99 -27.05 -13.48
CA GLY A 920 1.59 -25.67 -13.64
C GLY A 920 1.15 -25.29 -15.06
N ALA A 921 1.54 -26.08 -16.06
CA ALA A 921 1.25 -25.87 -17.47
C ALA A 921 0.13 -26.79 -17.98
N SER A 922 -0.68 -26.32 -18.93
CA SER A 922 -1.67 -27.17 -19.58
C SER A 922 -0.99 -28.32 -20.34
N GLY A 923 -1.43 -29.55 -20.04
CA GLY A 923 -0.89 -30.80 -20.56
C GLY A 923 0.18 -31.44 -19.67
N GLY A 924 0.63 -30.74 -18.62
CA GLY A 924 1.65 -31.25 -17.72
C GLY A 924 1.19 -32.43 -16.88
N VAL A 925 -0.10 -32.48 -16.51
CA VAL A 925 -0.66 -33.60 -15.73
C VAL A 925 -0.77 -34.83 -16.61
N ALA A 926 -1.35 -34.68 -17.81
CA ALA A 926 -1.42 -35.74 -18.81
C ALA A 926 -0.04 -36.28 -19.20
N GLU A 927 0.93 -35.41 -19.40
CA GLU A 927 2.32 -35.79 -19.70
C GLU A 927 2.95 -36.58 -18.54
N ALA A 928 2.78 -36.12 -17.29
CA ALA A 928 3.27 -36.83 -16.11
C ALA A 928 2.61 -38.21 -15.93
N THR A 929 1.30 -38.31 -16.13
CA THR A 929 0.56 -39.58 -16.09
C THR A 929 1.05 -40.55 -17.17
N LEU A 930 1.28 -40.07 -18.40
CA LEU A 930 1.80 -40.91 -19.49
C LEU A 930 3.20 -41.45 -19.19
N ARG A 931 4.09 -40.64 -18.59
CA ARG A 931 5.43 -41.09 -18.18
C ARG A 931 5.38 -42.30 -17.24
N MET A 932 4.38 -42.38 -16.35
CA MET A 932 4.20 -43.51 -15.43
C MET A 932 3.39 -44.66 -16.05
N ALA A 933 2.29 -44.35 -16.73
CA ALA A 933 1.40 -45.36 -17.31
C ALA A 933 2.11 -46.23 -18.35
N VAL A 934 2.98 -45.63 -19.19
CA VAL A 934 3.75 -46.37 -20.20
C VAL A 934 4.66 -47.41 -19.55
N GLU A 935 5.39 -47.06 -18.48
CA GLU A 935 6.27 -47.99 -17.78
C GLU A 935 5.51 -49.13 -17.12
N GLN A 936 4.38 -48.84 -16.49
CA GLN A 936 3.58 -49.87 -15.83
C GLN A 936 2.92 -50.83 -16.84
N LEU A 937 2.48 -50.32 -17.98
CA LEU A 937 1.87 -51.14 -19.03
C LEU A 937 2.91 -51.99 -19.79
N THR A 938 4.13 -51.48 -20.01
CA THR A 938 5.19 -52.23 -20.70
C THR A 938 5.96 -53.17 -19.77
N GLY A 939 6.04 -52.84 -18.48
CA GLY A 939 6.95 -53.48 -17.53
C GLY A 939 8.42 -53.13 -17.75
N GLU A 940 8.73 -52.16 -18.62
CA GLU A 940 10.07 -51.69 -18.94
C GLU A 940 10.26 -50.21 -18.56
N PRO A 941 11.41 -49.80 -17.99
CA PRO A 941 11.68 -48.40 -17.69
C PRO A 941 11.69 -47.52 -18.96
N LEU A 942 10.97 -46.41 -18.92
CA LEU A 942 10.95 -45.38 -19.95
C LEU A 942 12.20 -44.50 -19.74
N VAL A 943 13.20 -44.73 -20.59
CA VAL A 943 14.50 -44.03 -20.55
C VAL A 943 14.66 -43.01 -21.68
N ASP A 944 13.95 -43.21 -22.79
CA ASP A 944 13.96 -42.33 -23.97
C ASP A 944 12.54 -41.78 -24.22
N ASN A 945 12.42 -40.61 -24.87
CA ASN A 945 11.14 -39.96 -25.22
C ASN A 945 10.23 -39.57 -24.04
N LEU A 946 10.78 -38.91 -23.02
CA LEU A 946 10.01 -38.36 -21.89
C LEU A 946 9.20 -37.11 -22.24
N ASP A 947 9.46 -36.52 -23.41
CA ASP A 947 8.86 -35.27 -23.87
C ASP A 947 7.67 -35.54 -24.82
N PHE A 948 6.45 -35.45 -24.29
CA PHE A 948 5.21 -35.58 -25.06
C PHE A 948 4.79 -34.21 -25.62
N THR A 949 5.51 -33.73 -26.63
CA THR A 949 5.37 -32.36 -27.15
C THR A 949 3.99 -32.07 -27.76
N GLU A 950 3.26 -33.10 -28.18
CA GLU A 950 1.89 -33.00 -28.70
C GLU A 950 0.88 -32.51 -27.63
N LEU A 951 1.20 -32.72 -26.35
CA LEU A 951 0.37 -32.29 -25.22
C LEU A 951 0.73 -30.88 -24.72
N ARG A 952 1.84 -30.30 -25.20
CA ARG A 952 2.33 -28.98 -24.79
C ARG A 952 1.73 -27.85 -25.61
N GLY A 953 1.97 -26.61 -25.19
CA GLY A 953 1.51 -25.41 -25.88
C GLY A 953 0.12 -24.92 -25.45
N THR A 954 -0.34 -23.87 -26.14
CA THR A 954 -1.48 -23.04 -25.75
C THR A 954 -2.79 -23.39 -26.46
N ASP A 955 -2.80 -24.42 -27.32
CA ASP A 955 -4.00 -24.83 -28.03
C ASP A 955 -5.09 -25.28 -27.05
N GLY A 956 -6.35 -24.92 -27.36
CA GLY A 956 -7.49 -25.17 -26.48
C GLY A 956 -7.84 -26.65 -26.30
N PHE A 957 -7.48 -27.47 -27.28
CA PHE A 957 -7.66 -28.91 -27.28
C PHE A 957 -6.43 -29.58 -27.88
N LYS A 958 -5.87 -30.55 -27.18
CA LYS A 958 -4.68 -31.31 -27.57
C LYS A 958 -4.93 -32.79 -27.31
N GLU A 959 -4.32 -33.66 -28.09
CA GLU A 959 -4.47 -35.10 -27.94
C GLU A 959 -3.16 -35.83 -28.21
N ALA A 960 -2.96 -36.94 -27.53
CA ALA A 960 -1.88 -37.87 -27.80
C ALA A 960 -2.40 -39.30 -27.74
N HIS A 961 -1.77 -40.15 -28.55
CA HIS A 961 -2.05 -41.57 -28.59
C HIS A 961 -0.76 -42.35 -28.39
N VAL A 962 -0.75 -43.20 -27.38
CA VAL A 962 0.43 -43.99 -27.01
C VAL A 962 0.04 -45.46 -26.93
N THR A 963 0.70 -46.30 -27.72
CA THR A 963 0.58 -47.76 -27.61
C THR A 963 1.71 -48.29 -26.74
N ALA A 964 1.38 -48.81 -25.56
CA ALA A 964 2.34 -49.34 -24.58
C ALA A 964 1.90 -50.72 -24.10
N GLY A 965 2.78 -51.72 -24.15
CA GLY A 965 2.47 -53.09 -23.69
C GLY A 965 1.34 -53.80 -24.46
N GLY A 966 0.99 -53.32 -25.66
CA GLY A 966 -0.16 -53.81 -26.43
C GLY A 966 -1.50 -53.20 -26.04
N VAL A 967 -1.50 -52.21 -25.14
CA VAL A 967 -2.67 -51.38 -24.77
C VAL A 967 -2.54 -50.02 -25.44
N ASP A 968 -3.62 -49.58 -26.10
CA ASP A 968 -3.72 -48.25 -26.68
C ASP A 968 -4.27 -47.29 -25.61
N VAL A 969 -3.48 -46.29 -25.23
CA VAL A 969 -3.86 -45.24 -24.28
C VAL A 969 -4.07 -43.94 -25.04
N ARG A 970 -5.31 -43.43 -25.01
CA ARG A 970 -5.72 -42.20 -25.69
C ARG A 970 -5.96 -41.11 -24.66
N VAL A 971 -5.21 -40.02 -24.76
CA VAL A 971 -5.28 -38.91 -23.80
C VAL A 971 -5.69 -37.63 -24.51
N ALA A 972 -6.59 -36.88 -23.90
CA ALA A 972 -6.91 -35.52 -24.31
C ALA A 972 -6.54 -34.51 -23.21
N VAL A 973 -6.17 -33.31 -23.63
CA VAL A 973 -5.90 -32.16 -22.77
C VAL A 973 -6.77 -31.01 -23.23
N VAL A 974 -7.59 -30.49 -22.33
CA VAL A 974 -8.45 -29.35 -22.56
C VAL A 974 -8.00 -28.16 -21.73
N SER A 975 -7.77 -27.04 -22.41
CA SER A 975 -7.24 -25.80 -21.86
C SER A 975 -8.32 -24.72 -21.94
N GLY A 976 -8.97 -24.40 -20.82
CA GLY A 976 -10.12 -23.49 -20.74
C GLY A 976 -11.47 -24.23 -20.72
N LEU A 977 -12.39 -23.86 -19.80
CA LEU A 977 -13.69 -24.55 -19.69
C LEU A 977 -14.55 -24.39 -20.95
N GLY A 978 -14.44 -23.26 -21.66
CA GLY A 978 -15.13 -23.07 -22.94
C GLY A 978 -14.77 -24.12 -24.00
N ASN A 979 -13.56 -24.69 -23.95
CA ASN A 979 -13.12 -25.74 -24.86
C ASN A 979 -13.56 -27.14 -24.42
N ALA A 980 -13.97 -27.32 -23.15
CA ALA A 980 -14.41 -28.61 -22.61
C ALA A 980 -15.86 -28.93 -22.98
N GLU A 981 -16.69 -27.90 -23.14
CA GLU A 981 -18.13 -28.00 -23.41
C GLU A 981 -18.49 -28.98 -24.56
N PRO A 982 -17.83 -28.99 -25.74
CA PRO A 982 -18.14 -29.93 -26.79
C PRO A 982 -17.85 -31.39 -26.41
N LEU A 983 -16.78 -31.65 -25.67
CA LEU A 983 -16.41 -32.99 -25.21
C LEU A 983 -17.38 -33.49 -24.14
N ILE A 984 -17.70 -32.64 -23.16
CA ILE A 984 -18.65 -32.92 -22.06
C ILE A 984 -19.98 -33.41 -22.61
N ARG A 985 -20.55 -32.68 -23.58
CA ARG A 985 -21.86 -33.04 -24.17
C ARG A 985 -21.87 -34.40 -24.84
N ARG A 986 -20.75 -34.79 -25.47
CA ARG A 986 -20.62 -36.10 -26.12
C ARG A 986 -20.52 -37.22 -25.10
N VAL A 987 -19.75 -37.03 -24.02
CA VAL A 987 -19.67 -37.99 -22.92
C VAL A 987 -21.03 -38.18 -22.26
N ILE A 988 -21.75 -37.10 -21.93
CA ILE A 988 -23.10 -37.16 -21.34
C ILE A 988 -24.10 -37.84 -22.29
N ALA A 989 -23.97 -37.66 -23.60
CA ALA A 989 -24.79 -38.34 -24.59
C ALA A 989 -24.48 -39.85 -24.73
N GLY A 990 -23.47 -40.37 -24.03
CA GLY A 990 -23.02 -41.75 -24.10
C GLY A 990 -22.26 -42.07 -25.39
N GLU A 991 -21.71 -41.06 -26.08
CA GLU A 991 -20.86 -41.28 -27.25
C GLU A 991 -19.48 -41.81 -26.81
N ASP A 992 -18.93 -42.75 -27.55
CA ASP A 992 -17.50 -43.09 -27.44
C ASP A 992 -16.69 -41.90 -27.97
N VAL A 993 -16.14 -41.13 -27.04
CA VAL A 993 -15.31 -39.96 -27.37
C VAL A 993 -13.90 -40.33 -27.80
N GLY A 994 -13.50 -41.59 -27.61
CA GLY A 994 -12.21 -42.10 -28.03
C GLY A 994 -11.04 -41.71 -27.12
N TYR A 995 -11.29 -41.39 -25.85
CA TYR A 995 -10.27 -41.04 -24.87
C TYR A 995 -10.46 -41.86 -23.59
N ASP A 996 -9.35 -42.22 -22.95
CA ASP A 996 -9.33 -43.02 -21.72
C ASP A 996 -9.01 -42.11 -20.51
N LEU A 997 -8.16 -41.10 -20.71
CA LEU A 997 -7.83 -40.06 -19.72
C LEU A 997 -8.02 -38.67 -20.35
N VAL A 998 -8.61 -37.74 -19.60
CA VAL A 998 -8.77 -36.36 -20.05
C VAL A 998 -8.35 -35.37 -18.95
N GLU A 999 -7.31 -34.59 -19.23
CA GLU A 999 -6.92 -33.44 -18.40
C GLU A 999 -7.81 -32.23 -18.73
N ILE A 1000 -8.39 -31.59 -17.72
CA ILE A 1000 -9.13 -30.33 -17.89
C ILE A 1000 -8.59 -29.28 -16.93
N MET A 1001 -8.07 -28.19 -17.52
CA MET A 1001 -7.66 -26.99 -16.80
C MET A 1001 -8.65 -25.87 -17.10
N ALA A 1002 -9.21 -25.25 -16.05
CA ALA A 1002 -10.24 -24.23 -16.21
C ALA A 1002 -9.74 -22.93 -16.87
N CYS A 1003 -8.48 -22.56 -16.59
CA CYS A 1003 -7.85 -21.36 -17.14
C CYS A 1003 -7.09 -21.68 -18.45
N PRO A 1004 -7.23 -20.87 -19.51
CA PRO A 1004 -6.47 -21.05 -20.75
C PRO A 1004 -4.95 -20.99 -20.53
N GLY A 1005 -4.23 -22.03 -20.94
CA GLY A 1005 -2.79 -22.22 -20.72
C GLY A 1005 -2.43 -22.94 -19.43
N GLY A 1006 -3.42 -23.26 -18.57
CA GLY A 1006 -3.21 -23.90 -17.28
C GLY A 1006 -3.01 -22.90 -16.13
N CYS A 1007 -2.40 -23.37 -15.04
CA CYS A 1007 -2.26 -22.61 -13.80
C CYS A 1007 -1.38 -21.36 -13.94
N VAL A 1008 -0.45 -21.31 -14.91
CA VAL A 1008 0.34 -20.10 -15.26
C VAL A 1008 -0.52 -18.88 -15.66
N SER A 1009 -1.78 -19.12 -16.02
CA SER A 1009 -2.80 -18.12 -16.34
C SER A 1009 -3.88 -17.99 -15.27
N GLY A 1010 -3.70 -18.60 -14.11
CA GLY A 1010 -4.64 -18.55 -12.99
C GLY A 1010 -4.88 -17.12 -12.49
N ALA A 1011 -6.07 -16.88 -11.94
CA ALA A 1011 -6.46 -15.53 -11.53
C ALA A 1011 -5.75 -15.01 -10.26
N GLY A 1012 -5.03 -15.88 -9.54
CA GLY A 1012 -4.18 -15.50 -8.41
C GLY A 1012 -2.82 -14.94 -8.82
N HIS A 1013 -2.50 -14.91 -10.12
CA HIS A 1013 -1.36 -14.19 -10.65
C HIS A 1013 -1.71 -12.75 -11.05
N PRO A 1014 -0.71 -11.84 -11.08
CA PRO A 1014 -0.84 -10.55 -11.75
C PRO A 1014 -1.31 -10.68 -13.21
N VAL A 1015 -2.07 -9.69 -13.68
CA VAL A 1015 -2.55 -9.59 -15.07
C VAL A 1015 -1.33 -9.51 -16.00
N PRO A 1016 -1.29 -10.26 -17.13
CA PRO A 1016 -0.20 -10.15 -18.07
C PRO A 1016 -0.26 -8.78 -18.74
N THR A 1017 0.91 -8.19 -18.99
CA THR A 1017 1.04 -6.89 -19.66
C THR A 1017 1.00 -7.02 -21.18
N CYS A 1018 1.41 -8.18 -21.71
CA CYS A 1018 1.39 -8.50 -23.13
C CYS A 1018 0.98 -9.97 -23.37
N ALA A 1019 0.59 -10.30 -24.61
CA ALA A 1019 0.17 -11.66 -24.96
C ALA A 1019 1.32 -12.69 -24.89
N ALA A 1020 2.56 -12.26 -25.15
CA ALA A 1020 3.74 -13.12 -25.14
C ALA A 1020 4.16 -13.59 -23.73
N GLU A 1021 3.67 -12.93 -22.68
CA GLU A 1021 4.03 -13.24 -21.30
C GLU A 1021 3.53 -14.63 -20.86
N THR A 1022 2.36 -15.08 -21.35
CA THR A 1022 1.79 -16.39 -20.96
C THR A 1022 2.61 -17.57 -21.50
N PRO A 1023 2.98 -17.63 -22.80
CA PRO A 1023 3.94 -18.61 -23.30
C PRO A 1023 5.28 -18.57 -22.56
N GLY A 1024 5.79 -17.37 -22.24
CA GLY A 1024 7.02 -17.22 -21.46
C GLY A 1024 6.94 -17.89 -20.09
N ARG A 1025 5.82 -17.72 -19.37
CA ARG A 1025 5.60 -18.38 -18.07
C ARG A 1025 5.57 -19.90 -18.17
N GLN A 1026 4.98 -20.45 -19.24
CA GLN A 1026 4.98 -21.90 -19.48
C GLN A 1026 6.38 -22.44 -19.79
N GLN A 1027 7.17 -21.69 -20.56
CA GLN A 1027 8.53 -22.10 -20.92
C GLN A 1027 9.43 -22.26 -19.68
N VAL A 1028 9.29 -21.39 -18.68
CA VAL A 1028 10.02 -21.51 -17.40
C VAL A 1028 9.84 -22.90 -16.77
N LEU A 1029 8.62 -23.45 -16.78
CA LEU A 1029 8.35 -24.76 -16.18
C LEU A 1029 8.96 -25.90 -17.00
N VAL A 1030 8.91 -25.79 -18.34
CA VAL A 1030 9.53 -26.76 -19.25
C VAL A 1030 11.05 -26.77 -19.09
N ASP A 1031 11.67 -25.61 -18.99
CA ASP A 1031 13.12 -25.49 -18.78
C ASP A 1031 13.54 -26.14 -17.46
N ILE A 1032 12.75 -25.97 -16.40
CA ILE A 1032 13.01 -26.62 -15.10
C ILE A 1032 12.89 -28.15 -15.21
N ASP A 1033 11.87 -28.69 -15.89
CA ASP A 1033 11.74 -30.15 -16.11
C ASP A 1033 12.93 -30.71 -16.88
N GLN A 1034 13.37 -30.03 -17.94
CA GLN A 1034 14.50 -30.48 -18.75
C GLN A 1034 15.84 -30.47 -17.98
N LEU A 1035 15.99 -29.56 -17.03
CA LEU A 1035 17.18 -29.46 -16.17
C LEU A 1035 17.09 -30.36 -14.94
N SER A 1036 15.93 -30.95 -14.65
CA SER A 1036 15.71 -31.73 -13.42
C SER A 1036 16.43 -33.08 -13.47
N PRO A 1037 17.14 -33.47 -12.38
CA PRO A 1037 17.82 -34.77 -12.33
C PRO A 1037 16.85 -35.95 -12.26
N ILE A 1038 15.64 -35.72 -11.76
CA ILE A 1038 14.55 -36.70 -11.68
C ILE A 1038 13.40 -36.12 -12.52
N ARG A 1039 12.94 -36.85 -13.53
CA ARG A 1039 11.89 -36.37 -14.46
C ARG A 1039 10.59 -37.17 -14.39
N LYS A 1040 10.54 -38.20 -13.55
CA LYS A 1040 9.39 -39.09 -13.40
C LYS A 1040 8.94 -39.12 -11.93
N SER A 1041 7.64 -38.98 -11.69
CA SER A 1041 7.08 -38.88 -10.34
C SER A 1041 7.34 -40.14 -9.52
N GLN A 1042 7.24 -41.31 -10.14
CA GLN A 1042 7.50 -42.62 -9.53
C GLN A 1042 8.97 -42.88 -9.19
N GLU A 1043 9.89 -42.00 -9.59
CA GLU A 1043 11.31 -42.06 -9.21
C GLU A 1043 11.67 -41.04 -8.12
N ASN A 1044 10.69 -40.26 -7.62
CA ASN A 1044 10.96 -39.31 -6.55
C ASN A 1044 11.28 -40.04 -5.23
N PRO A 1045 12.51 -39.91 -4.70
CA PRO A 1045 12.94 -40.65 -3.52
C PRO A 1045 12.20 -40.24 -2.24
N ASP A 1046 11.73 -38.99 -2.13
CA ASP A 1046 10.96 -38.57 -0.95
C ASP A 1046 9.53 -39.11 -0.99
N VAL A 1047 8.93 -39.22 -2.18
CA VAL A 1047 7.60 -39.81 -2.34
C VAL A 1047 7.65 -41.31 -2.04
N LEU A 1048 8.64 -42.01 -2.60
CA LEU A 1048 8.85 -43.44 -2.32
C LEU A 1048 9.06 -43.71 -0.83
N ARG A 1049 9.89 -42.89 -0.18
CA ARG A 1049 10.10 -42.97 1.28
C ARG A 1049 8.80 -42.70 2.04
N LEU A 1050 7.99 -41.71 1.65
CA LEU A 1050 6.72 -41.42 2.31
C LEU A 1050 5.74 -42.60 2.22
N TYR A 1051 5.69 -43.31 1.09
CA TYR A 1051 4.91 -44.55 1.00
C TYR A 1051 5.49 -45.63 1.91
N ASP A 1052 6.80 -45.88 1.88
CA ASP A 1052 7.42 -46.91 2.72
C ASP A 1052 7.22 -46.65 4.23
N GLU A 1053 7.27 -45.39 4.65
CA GLU A 1053 7.22 -44.98 6.06
C GLU A 1053 5.80 -44.75 6.58
N PHE A 1054 4.85 -44.35 5.72
CA PHE A 1054 3.53 -43.88 6.15
C PHE A 1054 2.36 -44.48 5.37
N TYR A 1055 2.24 -44.21 4.06
CA TYR A 1055 1.04 -44.58 3.29
C TYR A 1055 1.00 -46.06 2.87
N GLY A 1056 2.11 -46.78 2.90
CA GLY A 1056 2.26 -48.16 2.42
C GLY A 1056 2.46 -48.25 0.91
N ALA A 1057 1.38 -48.12 0.13
CA ALA A 1057 1.41 -48.17 -1.32
C ALA A 1057 0.32 -47.25 -1.92
N PRO A 1058 0.42 -46.85 -3.19
CA PRO A 1058 -0.69 -46.18 -3.88
C PRO A 1058 -1.98 -47.01 -3.78
N ALA A 1059 -3.11 -46.34 -3.58
CA ALA A 1059 -4.42 -46.92 -3.32
C ALA A 1059 -4.51 -47.87 -2.10
N SER A 1060 -3.57 -47.81 -1.15
CA SER A 1060 -3.72 -48.50 0.13
C SER A 1060 -4.93 -47.94 0.92
N PRO A 1061 -5.45 -48.65 1.94
CA PRO A 1061 -6.57 -48.13 2.74
C PRO A 1061 -6.30 -46.75 3.36
N LEU A 1062 -5.08 -46.51 3.87
CA LEU A 1062 -4.72 -45.23 4.48
C LEU A 1062 -4.50 -44.14 3.42
N ALA A 1063 -3.85 -44.48 2.31
CA ALA A 1063 -3.69 -43.58 1.18
C ALA A 1063 -5.07 -43.17 0.62
N HIS A 1064 -5.97 -44.12 0.44
CA HIS A 1064 -7.32 -43.85 -0.03
C HIS A 1064 -8.12 -42.99 0.97
N GLU A 1065 -8.00 -43.24 2.27
CA GLU A 1065 -8.67 -42.43 3.31
C GLU A 1065 -8.22 -40.97 3.30
N LEU A 1066 -6.90 -40.73 3.22
CA LEU A 1066 -6.34 -39.39 3.39
C LEU A 1066 -6.14 -38.63 2.07
N LEU A 1067 -5.81 -39.33 0.97
CA LEU A 1067 -5.42 -38.73 -0.31
C LEU A 1067 -6.54 -38.74 -1.35
N HIS A 1068 -7.69 -39.37 -1.09
CA HIS A 1068 -8.84 -39.36 -2.01
C HIS A 1068 -10.03 -38.62 -1.38
N THR A 1069 -11.00 -38.28 -2.23
CA THR A 1069 -12.21 -37.55 -1.87
C THR A 1069 -13.39 -38.02 -2.74
N THR A 1070 -14.56 -37.50 -2.43
CA THR A 1070 -15.79 -37.73 -3.19
C THR A 1070 -16.44 -36.40 -3.54
N TYR A 1071 -17.06 -36.32 -4.72
CA TYR A 1071 -17.76 -35.13 -5.18
C TYR A 1071 -19.28 -35.36 -5.16
N ALA A 1072 -20.04 -34.27 -5.06
CA ALA A 1072 -21.50 -34.36 -5.02
C ALA A 1072 -22.14 -33.23 -5.84
N PRO A 1073 -23.33 -33.44 -6.43
CA PRO A 1073 -24.05 -32.37 -7.12
C PRO A 1073 -24.28 -31.17 -6.19
N PHE A 1074 -24.00 -29.97 -6.69
CA PHE A 1074 -24.22 -28.73 -5.92
C PHE A 1074 -25.71 -28.48 -5.67
N ARG A 1075 -26.57 -28.90 -6.61
CA ARG A 1075 -28.03 -28.84 -6.49
C ARG A 1075 -28.56 -30.27 -6.48
N ALA A 1076 -29.31 -30.63 -5.44
CA ALA A 1076 -29.91 -31.96 -5.24
C ALA A 1076 -31.08 -32.25 -6.18
#